data_AF-A0A074RRM6-F1
#
_entry.id   AF-A0A074RRM6-F1
#
_cell.length_a   1.000
_cell.length_b   1.000
_cell.length_c   1.000
_cell.angle_alpha   90.00
_cell.angle_beta   90.00
_cell.angle_gamma   90.00
#
_symmetry.space_group_name_H-M   'P 1'
#
loop_
_entity.id
_entity.type
_entity.pdbx_description
1 polymer ?
#
loop_
_entity_poly.entity_id
_entity_poly.type
_entity_poly.pdbx_seq_one_letter_code
_entity_poly.pdbx_strand_id
1 'polypeptide(L)'
;MRLSAVLFGLAAAASVRAHSTVWGVWINGIDQGNGQNQYIRSPPSNYPVKDLNSNAVACNVNNRAVPKTLKVKAGDTVTFEWFHDLRDDEIIAASHKGPIVVYIAPTSSNGAGNVWVKLYQEGYSGNWAVDKLIATHGQHSIKIPNIAAGQYLLRPELITLHEADTAYSSNLLRGVQLYMSCIQIQVETSGSALPSGVAFPGTYKYSDPGLVFNLYESSPSSYVIPGPAVWSGSAGGSISQVGTAGQSPPSGGSGTVPQYQQCGGSGWSGATACVSGSNCVKITITSVNDVLAPMNSINVRFRTRLLEIKLYSQLMSYIVNELHSNASLPARIYLTRVRVTTSIACLFDYTKKPLRIPQHSSLFDFHTAIAYFKKRGALWFSLDPNSLAPAPFHSCFSHLPSLSTMTVTQYLVVGANRGLGLEFVRQLLQTPENKVFATYRDASKLDELNQLASERSNAGRLESVQLDMNDDGSCKAAANEIQSKAGSIDALIINAGIANNIGSLLNQSIDNVSKLFSNNVLGPLRITQHFAPLLNTRQLSKVVFLTSYLGSISHGKNGITPAYGISKAALNMMGRKLAHELEPSDTAVVLIHPGWVQTDMGGPKAPITPVQSIGGMLKVIDKVDLKNSGEYWQWDGQKLPW
;
A
#
# COMPACT_ATOMS: atom_id res chain seq x y z
N MET A 1 -25.89 -31.64 47.66
CA MET A 1 -24.46 -31.62 47.29
C MET A 1 -24.28 -30.61 46.16
N ARG A 2 -23.45 -29.60 46.40
CA ARG A 2 -22.98 -28.60 45.42
C ARG A 2 -21.75 -29.17 44.70
N LEU A 3 -21.59 -28.87 43.41
CA LEU A 3 -20.32 -28.66 42.67
C LEU A 3 -20.70 -28.37 41.20
N SER A 4 -20.84 -27.10 40.84
CA SER A 4 -19.79 -26.20 40.30
C SER A 4 -19.68 -26.31 38.78
N ALA A 5 -20.34 -25.36 38.10
CA ALA A 5 -20.18 -25.10 36.68
C ALA A 5 -18.81 -24.45 36.42
N VAL A 6 -18.01 -25.05 35.53
CA VAL A 6 -16.79 -24.44 35.00
C VAL A 6 -17.15 -23.77 33.68
N LEU A 7 -17.19 -22.43 33.67
CA LEU A 7 -17.17 -21.65 32.43
C LEU A 7 -15.80 -21.83 31.77
N PHE A 8 -15.76 -22.46 30.60
CA PHE A 8 -14.64 -22.31 29.68
C PHE A 8 -14.83 -21.00 28.90
N GLY A 9 -14.07 -19.98 29.28
CA GLY A 9 -13.90 -18.78 28.46
C GLY A 9 -13.12 -19.12 27.20
N LEU A 10 -13.74 -18.91 26.04
CA LEU A 10 -13.08 -18.92 24.74
C LEU A 10 -12.04 -17.79 24.70
N ALA A 11 -10.76 -18.15 24.81
CA ALA A 11 -9.67 -17.27 24.41
C ALA A 11 -9.65 -17.21 22.87
N ALA A 12 -10.32 -16.21 22.30
CA ALA A 12 -10.06 -15.81 20.93
C ALA A 12 -8.58 -15.40 20.84
N ALA A 13 -7.82 -16.02 19.94
CA ALA A 13 -6.49 -15.55 19.61
C ALA A 13 -6.67 -14.19 18.88
N ALA A 14 -6.72 -13.11 19.64
CA ALA A 14 -6.54 -11.78 19.11
C ALA A 14 -5.22 -11.79 18.34
N SER A 15 -5.21 -11.24 17.11
CA SER A 15 -3.96 -10.79 16.54
C SER A 15 -3.27 -9.93 17.61
N VAL A 16 -2.03 -10.25 17.94
CA VAL A 16 -1.26 -9.48 18.93
C VAL A 16 -0.95 -8.12 18.30
N ARG A 17 -1.92 -7.19 18.39
CA ARG A 17 -1.87 -5.81 17.90
C ARG A 17 -1.20 -4.93 18.94
N ALA A 18 0.10 -5.13 19.15
CA ALA A 18 0.75 -4.71 20.38
C ALA A 18 1.66 -3.48 20.26
N HIS A 19 2.30 -3.29 19.11
CA HIS A 19 3.57 -2.54 19.03
C HIS A 19 3.39 -1.13 18.45
N SER A 20 4.44 -0.31 18.32
CA SER A 20 4.31 1.04 17.75
C SER A 20 5.60 1.58 17.13
N THR A 21 5.49 2.47 16.15
CA THR A 21 6.59 3.22 15.55
C THR A 21 6.13 4.63 15.14
N VAL A 22 7.06 5.53 14.82
CA VAL A 22 6.74 6.91 14.44
C VAL A 22 6.47 6.98 12.93
N TRP A 23 5.31 7.49 12.54
CA TRP A 23 4.94 7.74 11.15
C TRP A 23 5.59 9.02 10.60
N GLY A 24 5.48 10.10 11.36
CA GLY A 24 5.86 11.43 10.93
C GLY A 24 5.84 12.45 12.06
N VAL A 25 6.00 13.72 11.68
CA VAL A 25 6.07 14.85 12.59
C VAL A 25 5.20 16.00 12.09
N TRP A 26 4.59 16.74 13.02
CA TRP A 26 3.96 18.03 12.77
C TRP A 26 4.81 19.15 13.36
N ILE A 27 4.97 20.25 12.63
CA ILE A 27 5.64 21.46 13.11
C ILE A 27 4.62 22.57 13.17
N ASN A 28 4.37 23.12 14.36
CA ASN A 28 3.37 24.16 14.61
C ASN A 28 1.97 23.79 14.07
N GLY A 29 1.57 22.52 14.24
CA GLY A 29 0.29 22.02 13.74
C GLY A 29 0.24 21.75 12.23
N ILE A 30 1.39 21.77 11.54
CA ILE A 30 1.49 21.48 10.10
C ILE A 30 2.18 20.13 9.90
N ASP A 31 1.47 19.18 9.27
CA ASP A 31 1.99 17.85 8.89
C ASP A 31 3.19 17.98 7.95
N GLN A 32 4.31 17.34 8.29
CA GLN A 32 5.53 17.30 7.47
C GLN A 32 5.57 16.14 6.47
N GLY A 33 4.49 15.36 6.39
CA GLY A 33 4.34 14.18 5.55
C GLY A 33 5.04 12.94 6.13
N ASN A 34 4.96 11.81 5.43
CA ASN A 34 5.54 10.55 5.89
C ASN A 34 7.05 10.70 6.11
N GLY A 35 7.50 10.46 7.35
CA GLY A 35 8.88 10.60 7.76
C GLY A 35 9.70 9.33 7.68
N GLN A 36 9.06 8.18 7.49
CA GLN A 36 9.70 6.87 7.55
C GLN A 36 10.82 6.75 6.52
N ASN A 37 12.02 6.44 6.98
CA ASN A 37 13.24 6.39 6.16
C ASN A 37 13.58 7.69 5.40
N GLN A 38 12.89 8.80 5.66
CA GLN A 38 13.10 10.10 5.03
C GLN A 38 13.81 11.07 5.97
N TYR A 39 13.15 11.44 7.07
CA TYR A 39 13.71 12.27 8.15
C TYR A 39 13.67 11.55 9.51
N ILE A 40 13.05 10.37 9.56
CA ILE A 40 13.04 9.46 10.70
C ILE A 40 13.98 8.29 10.38
N ARG A 41 14.87 7.97 11.32
CA ARG A 41 15.73 6.78 11.30
C ARG A 41 14.91 5.56 11.71
N SER A 42 14.03 5.12 10.81
CA SER A 42 13.02 4.11 11.10
C SER A 42 13.63 2.71 11.27
N PRO A 43 13.22 1.94 12.28
CA PRO A 43 13.46 0.50 12.31
C PRO A 43 12.69 -0.22 11.18
N PRO A 44 13.07 -1.45 10.81
CA PRO A 44 12.38 -2.24 9.79
C PRO A 44 11.04 -2.82 10.26
N SER A 45 10.74 -2.75 11.57
CA SER A 45 9.52 -3.26 12.18
C SER A 45 9.17 -2.43 13.42
N ASN A 46 7.97 -2.61 13.97
CA ASN A 46 7.54 -1.99 15.21
C ASN A 46 8.00 -2.75 16.47
N TYR A 47 8.82 -3.81 16.36
CA TYR A 47 9.29 -4.58 17.53
C TYR A 47 10.08 -3.73 18.55
N PRO A 48 10.01 -4.09 19.85
CA PRO A 48 10.63 -3.31 20.91
C PRO A 48 12.11 -3.63 21.05
N VAL A 49 12.87 -2.66 21.55
CA VAL A 49 14.22 -2.89 22.08
C VAL A 49 14.08 -3.25 23.57
N LYS A 50 14.64 -4.40 23.98
CA LYS A 50 14.58 -4.88 25.37
C LYS A 50 15.95 -4.97 26.06
N ASP A 51 17.02 -5.18 25.29
CA ASP A 51 18.37 -5.24 25.83
C ASP A 51 18.92 -3.83 26.12
N LEU A 52 18.93 -3.45 27.39
CA LEU A 52 19.41 -2.14 27.85
C LEU A 52 20.90 -1.87 27.55
N ASN A 53 21.69 -2.90 27.26
CA ASN A 53 23.11 -2.77 26.91
C ASN A 53 23.34 -2.65 25.40
N SER A 54 22.30 -2.82 24.58
CA SER A 54 22.41 -2.77 23.12
C SER A 54 22.59 -1.35 22.60
N ASN A 55 23.39 -1.20 21.55
CA ASN A 55 23.49 0.05 20.79
C ASN A 55 22.15 0.50 20.19
N ALA A 56 21.20 -0.43 20.04
CA ALA A 56 19.84 -0.13 19.58
C ALA A 56 19.07 0.78 20.55
N VAL A 57 19.48 0.90 21.83
CA VAL A 57 18.82 1.82 22.76
C VAL A 57 18.97 3.28 22.31
N ALA A 58 20.03 3.65 21.59
CA ALA A 58 20.23 5.03 21.13
C ALA A 58 19.14 5.50 20.16
N CYS A 59 18.93 4.78 19.06
CA CYS A 59 18.07 5.18 17.94
C CYS A 59 17.40 3.99 17.24
N ASN A 60 17.15 2.90 17.96
CA ASN A 60 16.65 1.63 17.45
C ASN A 60 17.66 0.88 16.54
N VAL A 61 17.28 -0.28 16.03
CA VAL A 61 18.16 -1.27 15.35
C VAL A 61 18.72 -0.80 14.00
N ASN A 62 18.23 0.33 13.46
CA ASN A 62 18.60 0.83 12.14
C ASN A 62 19.08 2.30 12.20
N ASN A 63 20.00 2.57 13.14
CA ASN A 63 20.56 3.90 13.34
C ASN A 63 21.52 4.31 12.21
N ARG A 64 20.98 4.86 11.13
CA ARG A 64 21.71 5.44 10.00
C ARG A 64 21.16 6.80 9.62
N ALA A 65 21.97 7.66 9.03
CA ALA A 65 21.48 8.92 8.47
C ALA A 65 20.44 8.69 7.35
N VAL A 66 19.44 9.56 7.28
CA VAL A 66 18.34 9.54 6.29
C VAL A 66 18.35 10.85 5.49
N PRO A 67 17.76 10.89 4.28
CA PRO A 67 18.06 11.95 3.30
C PRO A 67 17.51 13.35 3.63
N LYS A 68 16.54 13.47 4.54
CA LYS A 68 15.88 14.75 4.87
C LYS A 68 16.15 15.16 6.33
N THR A 69 16.28 16.46 6.54
CA THR A 69 16.39 17.10 7.86
C THR A 69 15.33 18.18 7.96
N LEU A 70 14.48 18.16 8.99
CA LEU A 70 13.39 19.12 9.16
C LEU A 70 13.89 20.42 9.78
N LYS A 71 13.57 21.56 9.18
CA LYS A 71 13.94 22.88 9.69
C LYS A 71 12.98 23.31 10.79
N VAL A 72 13.53 23.75 11.92
CA VAL A 72 12.78 24.25 13.08
C VAL A 72 13.50 25.46 13.69
N LYS A 73 12.76 26.23 14.47
CA LYS A 73 13.26 27.37 15.24
C LYS A 73 12.97 27.16 16.73
N ALA A 74 13.74 27.82 17.59
CA ALA A 74 13.40 27.90 19.01
C ALA A 74 11.95 28.37 19.19
N GLY A 75 11.21 27.69 20.05
CA GLY A 75 9.79 27.94 20.29
C GLY A 75 8.82 27.17 19.38
N ASP A 76 9.27 26.62 18.25
CA ASP A 76 8.43 25.76 17.42
C ASP A 76 7.96 24.55 18.21
N THR A 77 6.71 24.14 17.98
CA THR A 77 6.14 22.93 18.56
C THR A 77 6.33 21.78 17.58
N VAL A 78 7.11 20.78 17.95
CA VAL A 78 7.33 19.55 17.20
C VAL A 78 6.49 18.44 17.82
N THR A 79 5.57 17.89 17.05
CA THR A 79 4.66 16.81 17.47
C THR A 79 5.03 15.53 16.76
N PHE A 80 5.31 14.47 17.52
CA PHE A 80 5.57 13.13 17.01
C PHE A 80 4.25 12.40 16.86
N GLU A 81 4.06 11.72 15.73
CA GLU A 81 2.85 10.93 15.45
C GLU A 81 3.23 9.45 15.35
N TRP A 82 2.73 8.67 16.31
CA TRP A 82 2.92 7.23 16.43
C TRP A 82 1.79 6.47 15.72
N PHE A 83 2.07 5.25 15.28
CA PHE A 83 1.10 4.34 14.68
C PHE A 83 1.53 2.88 14.91
N HIS A 84 0.60 1.93 14.77
CA HIS A 84 0.89 0.51 14.91
C HIS A 84 1.18 -0.17 13.55
N ASP A 85 0.15 -0.28 12.70
CA ASP A 85 0.15 -0.91 11.38
C ASP A 85 -0.19 0.10 10.28
N LEU A 86 -1.23 0.92 10.50
CA LEU A 86 -1.69 1.97 9.58
C LEU A 86 -1.67 3.33 10.30
N ARG A 87 -1.41 4.41 9.56
CA ARG A 87 -1.46 5.76 10.16
C ARG A 87 -2.84 6.01 10.76
N ASP A 88 -2.89 6.57 11.97
CA ASP A 88 -4.14 6.91 12.68
C ASP A 88 -5.00 5.68 13.05
N ASP A 89 -4.34 4.58 13.41
CA ASP A 89 -4.97 3.34 13.89
C ASP A 89 -5.07 3.29 15.43
N GLU A 90 -5.05 2.09 16.03
CA GLU A 90 -5.02 1.92 17.49
C GLU A 90 -3.75 2.47 18.17
N ILE A 91 -2.73 2.87 17.41
CA ILE A 91 -1.46 3.46 17.84
C ILE A 91 -0.51 2.46 18.52
N ILE A 92 -0.99 1.82 19.57
CA ILE A 92 -0.30 0.82 20.39
C ILE A 92 -1.35 0.08 21.23
N ALA A 93 -1.12 -1.18 21.61
CA ALA A 93 -2.07 -1.88 22.48
C ALA A 93 -2.27 -1.13 23.80
N ALA A 94 -3.53 -1.05 24.25
CA ALA A 94 -3.88 -0.49 25.56
C ALA A 94 -3.20 -1.22 26.75
N SER A 95 -2.67 -2.43 26.55
CA SER A 95 -1.88 -3.13 27.57
C SER A 95 -0.51 -2.48 27.82
N HIS A 96 0.02 -1.72 26.87
CA HIS A 96 1.39 -1.17 26.89
C HIS A 96 1.53 0.09 27.77
N LYS A 97 0.96 0.04 28.98
CA LYS A 97 1.03 1.15 29.94
C LYS A 97 2.48 1.54 30.22
N GLY A 98 2.72 2.84 30.35
CA GLY A 98 4.02 3.35 30.76
C GLY A 98 4.22 4.83 30.41
N PRO A 99 5.40 5.39 30.70
CA PRO A 99 5.72 6.79 30.44
C PRO A 99 6.13 7.05 28.98
N ILE A 100 6.12 8.33 28.62
CA ILE A 100 6.69 8.86 27.38
C ILE A 100 7.79 9.84 27.74
N VAL A 101 8.93 9.74 27.07
CA VAL A 101 10.08 10.64 27.27
C VAL A 101 10.62 11.11 25.92
N VAL A 102 11.23 12.29 25.90
CA VAL A 102 11.89 12.83 24.69
C VAL A 102 13.27 13.35 25.05
N TYR A 103 14.28 12.92 24.29
CA TYR A 103 15.65 13.39 24.39
C TYR A 103 16.09 14.12 23.13
N ILE A 104 17.14 14.92 23.24
CA ILE A 104 17.84 15.55 22.11
C ILE A 104 19.35 15.32 22.20
N ALA A 105 20.00 15.16 21.05
CA ALA A 105 21.46 15.09 20.94
C ALA A 105 21.94 15.74 19.63
N PRO A 106 23.18 16.26 19.54
CA PRO A 106 23.75 16.73 18.27
C PRO A 106 23.87 15.58 17.26
N THR A 107 23.50 15.79 16.00
CA THR A 107 23.58 14.75 14.96
C THR A 107 25.01 14.25 14.74
N SER A 108 26.01 15.09 14.96
CA SER A 108 27.44 14.73 14.86
C SER A 108 27.87 13.64 15.84
N SER A 109 27.18 13.49 16.97
CA SER A 109 27.43 12.40 17.92
C SER A 109 26.94 11.04 17.43
N ASN A 110 26.03 11.03 16.44
CA ASN A 110 25.27 9.86 16.02
C ASN A 110 24.54 9.14 17.18
N GLY A 111 24.29 9.85 18.30
CA GLY A 111 23.70 9.30 19.52
C GLY A 111 24.69 8.59 20.46
N ALA A 112 25.99 8.64 20.19
CA ALA A 112 27.02 7.99 20.99
C ALA A 112 27.58 8.92 22.10
N GLY A 113 27.90 8.33 23.25
CA GLY A 113 28.47 9.04 24.40
C GLY A 113 27.43 9.80 25.22
N ASN A 114 27.92 10.68 26.12
CA ASN A 114 27.11 11.44 27.07
C ASN A 114 26.46 12.67 26.43
N VAL A 115 25.54 12.44 25.49
CA VAL A 115 25.02 13.48 24.58
C VAL A 115 23.51 13.69 24.65
N TRP A 116 22.77 12.76 25.27
CA TRP A 116 21.31 12.82 25.30
C TRP A 116 20.82 13.70 26.45
N VAL A 117 20.15 14.80 26.13
CA VAL A 117 19.54 15.72 27.09
C VAL A 117 18.03 15.49 27.11
N LYS A 118 17.44 15.22 28.28
CA LYS A 118 16.00 14.99 28.41
C LYS A 118 15.23 16.30 28.29
N LEU A 119 14.36 16.41 27.29
CA LEU A 119 13.49 17.58 27.05
C LEU A 119 12.11 17.40 27.66
N TYR A 120 11.59 16.17 27.67
CA TYR A 120 10.22 15.93 28.11
C TYR A 120 10.12 14.59 28.83
N GLN A 121 9.21 14.53 29.81
CA GLN A 121 8.70 13.28 30.33
C GLN A 121 7.26 13.45 30.80
N GLU A 122 6.48 12.41 30.64
CA GLU A 122 5.18 12.26 31.28
C GLU A 122 4.99 10.80 31.69
N GLY A 123 4.54 10.59 32.93
CA GLY A 123 4.33 9.27 33.51
C GLY A 123 2.86 9.04 33.85
N TYR A 124 2.61 8.50 35.04
CA TYR A 124 1.24 8.33 35.53
C TYR A 124 0.73 9.61 36.20
N SER A 125 -0.44 10.09 35.76
CA SER A 125 -1.19 11.17 36.41
C SER A 125 -2.68 10.93 36.16
N GLY A 126 -3.28 10.05 36.97
CA GLY A 126 -4.63 9.50 36.79
C GLY A 126 -4.71 8.46 35.66
N ASN A 127 -4.11 8.77 34.52
CA ASN A 127 -3.89 7.87 33.39
C ASN A 127 -2.39 7.77 33.07
N TRP A 128 -1.97 6.66 32.46
CA TRP A 128 -0.60 6.54 31.93
C TRP A 128 -0.43 7.43 30.69
N ALA A 129 0.80 7.87 30.43
CA ALA A 129 1.12 8.65 29.24
C ALA A 129 0.74 7.93 27.94
N VAL A 130 0.95 6.61 27.86
CA VAL A 130 0.52 5.79 26.72
C VAL A 130 -1.02 5.80 26.55
N ASP A 131 -1.80 5.86 27.63
CA ASP A 131 -3.26 5.94 27.52
C ASP A 131 -3.71 7.25 26.89
N LYS A 132 -3.04 8.34 27.27
CA LYS A 132 -3.26 9.65 26.67
C LYS A 132 -2.83 9.66 25.20
N LEU A 133 -1.71 9.00 24.87
CA LEU A 133 -1.20 8.91 23.50
C LEU A 133 -2.19 8.21 22.56
N ILE A 134 -2.79 7.10 23.01
CA ILE A 134 -3.85 6.41 22.26
C ILE A 134 -5.04 7.36 22.06
N ALA A 135 -5.48 8.04 23.12
CA ALA A 135 -6.59 8.98 23.06
C ALA A 135 -6.33 10.22 22.19
N THR A 136 -5.06 10.55 21.94
CA THR A 136 -4.63 11.68 21.11
C THR A 136 -4.15 11.25 19.73
N HIS A 137 -4.57 10.07 19.25
CA HIS A 137 -4.27 9.59 17.90
C HIS A 137 -2.75 9.53 17.64
N GLY A 138 -1.99 9.04 18.63
CA GLY A 138 -0.55 8.86 18.52
C GLY A 138 0.25 10.15 18.65
N GLN A 139 -0.35 11.27 19.03
CA GLN A 139 0.31 12.57 19.00
C GLN A 139 0.76 13.05 20.38
N HIS A 140 2.05 13.37 20.47
CA HIS A 140 2.63 14.09 21.60
C HIS A 140 3.73 15.06 21.13
N SER A 141 3.91 16.16 21.84
CA SER A 141 4.67 17.31 21.39
C SER A 141 5.75 17.74 22.38
N ILE A 142 6.78 18.38 21.84
CA ILE A 142 7.74 19.19 22.59
C ILE A 142 7.88 20.56 21.94
N LYS A 143 8.25 21.57 22.72
CA LYS A 143 8.72 22.84 22.18
C LYS A 143 10.23 22.80 22.01
N ILE A 144 10.72 23.26 20.86
CA ILE A 144 12.15 23.36 20.60
C ILE A 144 12.75 24.39 21.56
N PRO A 145 13.73 23.99 22.42
CA PRO A 145 14.35 24.91 23.36
C PRO A 145 15.19 25.96 22.64
N ASN A 146 15.54 27.04 23.36
CA ASN A 146 16.42 28.08 22.82
C ASN A 146 17.89 27.62 22.81
N ILE A 147 18.21 26.73 21.87
CA ILE A 147 19.54 26.13 21.71
C ILE A 147 20.28 26.65 20.49
N ALA A 148 21.59 26.41 20.45
CA ALA A 148 22.46 26.79 19.35
C ALA A 148 21.94 26.25 18.00
N ALA A 149 22.18 27.01 16.93
CA ALA A 149 21.84 26.56 15.58
C ALA A 149 22.70 25.34 15.22
N GLY A 150 22.08 24.35 14.59
CA GLY A 150 22.76 23.09 14.28
C GLY A 150 21.82 21.95 13.94
N GLN A 151 22.39 20.80 13.59
CA GLN A 151 21.64 19.58 13.33
C GLN A 151 21.56 18.72 14.60
N TYR A 152 20.35 18.26 14.92
CA TYR A 152 20.06 17.47 16.11
C TYR A 152 19.21 16.23 15.77
N LEU A 153 19.29 15.25 16.66
CA LEU A 153 18.40 14.10 16.71
C LEU A 153 17.42 14.30 17.87
N LEU A 154 16.12 14.30 17.57
CA LEU A 154 15.09 14.12 18.59
C LEU A 154 14.80 12.63 18.75
N ARG A 155 14.76 12.15 19.99
CA ARG A 155 14.51 10.75 20.36
C ARG A 155 13.29 10.68 21.28
N PRO A 156 12.06 10.67 20.73
CA PRO A 156 10.88 10.27 21.49
C PRO A 156 10.97 8.77 21.79
N GLU A 157 10.56 8.40 23.00
CA GLU A 157 10.59 7.03 23.49
C GLU A 157 9.33 6.72 24.30
N LEU A 158 8.70 5.59 23.98
CA LEU A 158 7.70 4.93 24.81
C LEU A 158 8.40 3.83 25.62
N ILE A 159 8.22 3.85 26.94
CA ILE A 159 8.69 2.79 27.84
C ILE A 159 7.45 2.04 28.29
N THR A 160 7.33 0.75 27.99
CA THR A 160 6.10 0.01 28.26
C THR A 160 6.35 -1.12 29.25
N LEU A 161 5.41 -1.30 30.19
CA LEU A 161 5.67 -1.95 31.48
C LEU A 161 4.94 -3.29 31.67
N HIS A 162 4.17 -3.73 30.68
CA HIS A 162 3.29 -4.91 30.79
C HIS A 162 4.04 -6.24 31.03
N GLU A 163 5.35 -6.27 30.72
CA GLU A 163 6.27 -7.38 31.02
C GLU A 163 7.51 -6.94 31.81
N ALA A 164 7.47 -5.75 32.41
CA ALA A 164 8.59 -5.18 33.14
C ALA A 164 8.69 -5.66 34.59
N ASP A 165 7.87 -6.64 35.01
CA ASP A 165 7.96 -7.28 36.33
C ASP A 165 9.27 -8.05 36.55
N THR A 166 10.00 -8.33 35.47
CA THR A 166 11.31 -8.98 35.48
C THR A 166 12.28 -8.27 34.54
N ALA A 167 13.59 -8.42 34.78
CA ALA A 167 14.61 -7.91 33.88
C ALA A 167 14.74 -8.79 32.63
N TYR A 168 14.94 -8.19 31.45
CA TYR A 168 15.23 -8.94 30.22
C TYR A 168 16.47 -9.83 30.36
N SER A 169 17.50 -9.37 31.10
CA SER A 169 18.70 -10.18 31.39
C SER A 169 18.42 -11.42 32.23
N SER A 170 17.31 -11.45 32.97
CA SER A 170 16.87 -12.61 33.76
C SER A 170 15.89 -13.49 32.99
N ASN A 171 15.10 -12.91 32.09
CA ASN A 171 14.17 -13.63 31.23
C ASN A 171 14.08 -12.97 29.84
N LEU A 172 14.71 -13.60 28.85
CA LEU A 172 14.82 -13.09 27.48
C LEU A 172 13.46 -12.95 26.77
N LEU A 173 12.41 -13.63 27.25
CA LEU A 173 11.07 -13.51 26.67
C LEU A 173 10.32 -12.28 27.20
N ARG A 174 10.64 -11.81 28.41
CA ARG A 174 9.98 -10.69 29.10
C ARG A 174 10.88 -9.45 29.15
N GLY A 175 10.62 -8.53 30.06
CA GLY A 175 11.38 -7.30 30.27
C GLY A 175 10.64 -6.06 29.82
N VAL A 176 11.11 -4.91 30.30
CA VAL A 176 10.69 -3.61 29.77
C VAL A 176 10.88 -3.54 28.27
N GLN A 177 9.89 -2.99 27.58
CA GLN A 177 9.90 -2.85 26.13
C GLN A 177 10.00 -1.36 25.77
N LEU A 178 11.08 -1.02 25.05
CA LEU A 178 11.39 0.35 24.64
C LEU A 178 11.08 0.53 23.15
N TYR A 179 10.29 1.55 22.83
CA TYR A 179 9.98 1.96 21.46
C TYR A 179 10.54 3.35 21.24
N MET A 180 11.51 3.50 20.33
CA MET A 180 12.08 4.79 19.97
C MET A 180 12.40 4.86 18.48
N SER A 181 12.46 6.08 17.97
CA SER A 181 13.01 6.40 16.64
C SER A 181 13.70 7.76 16.72
N CYS A 182 14.76 7.96 15.94
CA CYS A 182 15.47 9.24 15.91
C CYS A 182 15.03 10.08 14.72
N ILE A 183 14.65 11.34 14.98
CA ILE A 183 14.17 12.30 14.00
C ILE A 183 15.24 13.35 13.75
N GLN A 184 15.61 13.56 12.48
CA GLN A 184 16.61 14.55 12.08
C GLN A 184 15.98 15.94 11.95
N ILE A 185 16.46 16.88 12.76
CA ILE A 185 16.05 18.29 12.72
C ILE A 185 17.26 19.22 12.53
N GLN A 186 17.01 20.41 12.04
CA GLN A 186 17.96 21.52 11.98
C GLN A 186 17.34 22.74 12.65
N VAL A 187 17.94 23.14 13.77
CA VAL A 187 17.59 24.36 14.48
C VAL A 187 18.27 25.53 13.78
N GLU A 188 17.49 26.52 13.33
CA GLU A 188 18.00 27.69 12.59
C GLU A 188 18.28 28.92 13.47
N THR A 189 17.85 28.90 14.74
CA THR A 189 18.01 30.02 15.70
C THR A 189 19.29 29.92 16.52
N SER A 190 19.90 31.04 16.89
CA SER A 190 21.12 31.10 17.70
C SER A 190 20.81 31.21 19.21
N GLY A 191 20.64 30.07 19.88
CA GLY A 191 20.52 29.97 21.34
C GLY A 191 21.79 29.44 22.04
N SER A 192 21.64 28.91 23.26
CA SER A 192 22.74 28.38 24.08
C SER A 192 23.14 26.96 23.70
N ALA A 193 24.38 26.55 23.99
CA ALA A 193 24.78 25.15 23.83
C ALA A 193 23.95 24.22 24.72
N LEU A 194 23.70 22.99 24.26
CA LEU A 194 23.12 21.95 25.12
C LEU A 194 24.07 21.65 26.30
N PRO A 195 23.54 21.35 27.50
CA PRO A 195 24.35 20.86 28.61
C PRO A 195 24.92 19.46 28.29
N SER A 196 25.82 18.97 29.14
CA SER A 196 26.24 17.57 29.08
C SER A 196 25.02 16.65 29.24
N GLY A 197 24.93 15.63 28.40
CA GLY A 197 23.84 14.67 28.40
C GLY A 197 24.21 13.36 29.09
N VAL A 198 23.39 12.35 28.84
CA VAL A 198 23.60 10.97 29.29
C VAL A 198 23.80 10.03 28.09
N ALA A 199 24.19 8.79 28.32
CA ALA A 199 24.50 7.83 27.25
C ALA A 199 23.41 6.76 27.05
N PHE A 200 23.12 6.44 25.80
CA PHE A 200 22.31 5.28 25.43
C PHE A 200 23.09 4.43 24.44
N PRO A 201 23.42 3.15 24.75
CA PRO A 201 23.22 2.46 26.04
C PRO A 201 24.06 3.03 27.18
N GLY A 202 23.73 2.67 28.43
CA GLY A 202 24.52 2.98 29.63
C GLY A 202 23.75 3.68 30.75
N THR A 203 22.83 4.60 30.41
CA THR A 203 22.02 5.32 31.40
C THR A 203 21.01 4.40 32.09
N TYR A 204 20.32 3.57 31.29
CA TYR A 204 19.31 2.64 31.79
C TYR A 204 19.97 1.38 32.34
N LYS A 205 19.65 1.05 33.59
CA LYS A 205 20.10 -0.16 34.28
C LYS A 205 18.89 -0.92 34.81
N TYR A 206 18.92 -2.25 34.79
CA TYR A 206 17.83 -3.06 35.36
C TYR A 206 17.61 -2.82 36.87
N SER A 207 18.58 -2.23 37.57
CA SER A 207 18.43 -1.79 38.97
C SER A 207 17.64 -0.49 39.14
N ASP A 208 17.34 0.24 38.05
CA ASP A 208 16.60 1.48 38.14
C ASP A 208 15.10 1.18 38.40
N PRO A 209 14.46 1.82 39.40
CA PRO A 209 13.11 1.47 39.85
C PRO A 209 12.01 1.48 38.77
N GLY A 210 12.21 2.23 37.68
CA GLY A 210 11.25 2.35 36.58
C GLY A 210 11.40 1.33 35.45
N LEU A 211 12.47 0.53 35.45
CA LEU A 211 12.80 -0.42 34.37
C LEU A 211 12.52 -1.88 34.75
N VAL A 212 12.50 -2.20 36.04
CA VAL A 212 11.91 -3.43 36.56
C VAL A 212 10.81 -3.03 37.54
N PHE A 213 9.56 -3.07 37.07
CA PHE A 213 8.37 -2.58 37.76
C PHE A 213 7.19 -3.50 37.48
N ASN A 214 6.57 -4.03 38.54
CA ASN A 214 5.36 -4.83 38.39
C ASN A 214 4.13 -3.92 38.28
N LEU A 215 3.69 -3.69 37.04
CA LEU A 215 2.52 -2.87 36.69
C LEU A 215 1.21 -3.30 37.38
N TYR A 216 1.09 -4.59 37.70
CA TYR A 216 -0.17 -5.18 38.17
C TYR A 216 -0.29 -5.24 39.70
N GLU A 217 0.85 -5.28 40.40
CA GLU A 217 0.91 -5.36 41.86
C GLU A 217 1.31 -4.04 42.52
N SER A 218 2.02 -3.17 41.79
CA SER A 218 2.46 -1.88 42.31
C SER A 218 1.43 -0.78 42.03
N SER A 219 1.33 0.21 42.90
CA SER A 219 0.54 1.40 42.60
C SER A 219 1.15 2.15 41.41
N PRO A 220 0.38 2.54 40.38
CA PRO A 220 0.88 3.39 39.31
C PRO A 220 1.47 4.72 39.81
N SER A 221 0.97 5.23 40.94
CA SER A 221 1.47 6.47 41.56
C SER A 221 2.86 6.33 42.20
N SER A 222 3.36 5.11 42.44
CA SER A 222 4.71 4.88 42.95
C SER A 222 5.74 4.70 41.83
N TYR A 223 5.32 4.75 40.56
CA TYR A 223 6.22 4.59 39.44
C TYR A 223 7.18 5.77 39.31
N VAL A 224 8.47 5.47 39.14
CA VAL A 224 9.53 6.46 38.91
C VAL A 224 10.01 6.36 37.47
N ILE A 225 9.88 7.44 36.71
CA ILE A 225 10.36 7.49 35.31
C ILE A 225 11.89 7.39 35.31
N PRO A 226 12.50 6.46 34.54
CA PRO A 226 13.94 6.27 34.53
C PRO A 226 14.71 7.39 33.80
N GLY A 227 16.02 7.42 34.02
CA GLY A 227 16.94 8.40 33.40
C GLY A 227 17.04 9.73 34.16
N PRO A 228 17.73 10.74 33.58
CA PRO A 228 17.98 12.02 34.26
C PRO A 228 16.70 12.83 34.45
N ALA A 229 16.73 13.88 35.27
CA ALA A 229 15.65 14.86 35.30
C ALA A 229 15.48 15.58 33.95
N VAL A 230 14.30 16.12 33.69
CA VAL A 230 14.08 17.03 32.55
C VAL A 230 15.00 18.24 32.72
N TRP A 231 15.73 18.60 31.66
CA TRP A 231 16.62 19.76 31.68
C TRP A 231 15.82 21.05 31.91
N SER A 232 16.30 21.90 32.81
CA SER A 232 15.68 23.18 33.16
C SER A 232 15.55 24.17 32.00
N GLY A 233 16.34 24.02 30.94
CA GLY A 233 16.22 24.81 29.71
C GLY A 233 15.24 24.23 28.68
N SER A 234 14.53 23.15 29.01
CA SER A 234 13.45 22.65 28.16
C SER A 234 12.30 23.64 28.07
N ALA A 235 11.68 23.75 26.89
CA ALA A 235 10.52 24.61 26.66
C ALA A 235 9.16 23.90 26.89
N GLY A 236 9.19 22.68 27.45
CA GLY A 236 8.01 21.90 27.77
C GLY A 236 7.46 21.07 26.61
N GLY A 237 6.31 20.44 26.83
CA GLY A 237 5.63 19.55 25.89
C GLY A 237 4.24 19.16 26.39
N SER A 238 3.55 18.34 25.62
CA SER A 238 2.20 17.85 25.96
C SER A 238 1.86 16.56 25.21
N ILE A 239 0.90 15.80 25.73
CA ILE A 239 0.24 14.73 24.97
C ILE A 239 -1.15 15.24 24.58
N SER A 240 -1.28 15.65 23.31
CA SER A 240 -2.46 16.32 22.77
C SER A 240 -2.48 16.17 21.25
N GLN A 241 -3.66 15.96 20.68
CA GLN A 241 -3.83 15.93 19.23
C GLN A 241 -3.73 17.34 18.65
N VAL A 242 -2.90 17.53 17.61
CA VAL A 242 -2.72 18.80 16.90
C VAL A 242 -3.33 18.81 15.51
N GLY A 243 -3.70 17.64 14.97
CA GLY A 243 -4.38 17.48 13.68
C GLY A 243 -4.87 16.05 13.46
N THR A 244 -5.60 15.82 12.37
CA THR A 244 -6.00 14.47 11.93
C THR A 244 -5.37 14.13 10.58
N ALA A 245 -5.14 12.84 10.33
CA ALA A 245 -4.55 12.38 9.07
C ALA A 245 -5.41 12.85 7.87
N GLY A 246 -4.78 13.53 6.92
CA GLY A 246 -5.47 14.06 5.73
C GLY A 246 -6.14 15.43 5.90
N GLN A 247 -6.13 16.03 7.10
CA GLN A 247 -6.52 17.44 7.24
C GLN A 247 -5.46 18.35 6.63
N SER A 248 -5.91 19.18 5.68
CA SER A 248 -5.10 20.32 5.22
C SER A 248 -4.94 21.34 6.35
N PRO A 249 -3.80 22.04 6.43
CA PRO A 249 -3.43 22.83 7.61
C PRO A 249 -4.51 23.84 8.00
N PRO A 250 -4.82 24.01 9.29
CA PRO A 250 -5.52 25.20 9.73
C PRO A 250 -4.51 26.36 9.71
N SER A 251 -4.74 27.40 8.89
CA SER A 251 -3.97 28.63 9.05
C SER A 251 -4.82 29.88 8.84
N GLY A 252 -4.81 30.73 9.87
CA GLY A 252 -5.17 32.13 9.75
C GLY A 252 -3.97 32.96 9.31
N GLY A 253 -4.23 34.02 8.54
CA GLY A 253 -3.48 35.28 8.64
C GLY A 253 -2.57 35.69 7.47
N SER A 254 -3.04 36.69 6.70
CA SER A 254 -2.31 37.78 6.00
C SER A 254 -1.18 37.44 5.01
N GLY A 255 -1.46 37.58 3.70
CA GLY A 255 -0.48 37.59 2.60
C GLY A 255 -1.13 37.87 1.23
N THR A 256 -0.34 37.91 0.15
CA THR A 256 -0.85 37.83 -1.24
C THR A 256 -0.85 36.38 -1.73
N VAL A 257 -1.94 35.94 -2.37
CA VAL A 257 -2.11 34.55 -2.84
C VAL A 257 -1.19 34.26 -4.04
N PRO A 258 -0.36 33.20 -3.99
CA PRO A 258 0.45 32.76 -5.14
C PRO A 258 -0.41 32.33 -6.34
N GLN A 259 0.16 32.39 -7.54
CA GLN A 259 -0.56 32.00 -8.76
C GLN A 259 -1.07 30.55 -8.66
N TYR A 260 -2.34 30.31 -9.05
CA TYR A 260 -3.04 29.01 -9.02
C TYR A 260 -3.48 28.50 -7.64
N GLN A 261 -3.40 29.33 -6.59
CA GLN A 261 -3.89 28.99 -5.25
C GLN A 261 -5.30 29.56 -5.00
N GLN A 262 -6.02 29.03 -4.00
CA GLN A 262 -7.35 29.51 -3.60
C GLN A 262 -7.25 30.88 -2.92
N CYS A 263 -8.21 31.76 -3.21
CA CYS A 263 -8.34 33.08 -2.61
C CYS A 263 -9.80 33.40 -2.26
N GLY A 264 -10.26 33.12 -1.04
CA GLY A 264 -11.66 33.38 -0.64
C GLY A 264 -12.59 32.17 -0.73
N GLY A 265 -13.82 32.33 -0.22
CA GLY A 265 -14.85 31.29 -0.11
C GLY A 265 -15.55 31.29 1.26
N SER A 266 -16.67 30.58 1.41
CA SER A 266 -17.35 30.45 2.72
C SER A 266 -16.45 29.69 3.69
N GLY A 267 -16.11 30.29 4.84
CA GLY A 267 -15.18 29.73 5.83
C GLY A 267 -13.69 29.95 5.53
N TRP A 268 -13.34 30.70 4.47
CA TRP A 268 -11.95 31.00 4.13
C TRP A 268 -11.35 32.11 5.02
N SER A 269 -10.23 31.83 5.68
CA SER A 269 -9.48 32.78 6.53
C SER A 269 -8.08 33.13 6.00
N GLY A 270 -7.73 32.67 4.80
CA GLY A 270 -6.43 32.91 4.17
C GLY A 270 -6.33 34.25 3.43
N ALA A 271 -5.22 34.45 2.73
CA ALA A 271 -4.97 35.64 1.92
C ALA A 271 -6.09 35.93 0.88
N THR A 272 -6.47 37.21 0.73
CA THR A 272 -7.54 37.66 -0.18
C THR A 272 -7.04 38.60 -1.29
N ALA A 273 -5.78 39.06 -1.21
CA ALA A 273 -5.15 39.90 -2.21
C ALA A 273 -4.37 39.05 -3.23
N CYS A 274 -4.45 39.36 -4.52
CA CYS A 274 -3.73 38.65 -5.58
C CYS A 274 -2.28 39.12 -5.71
N VAL A 275 -1.40 38.24 -6.19
CA VAL A 275 -0.12 38.67 -6.77
C VAL A 275 -0.38 39.62 -7.96
N SER A 276 0.48 40.64 -8.11
CA SER A 276 0.36 41.67 -9.16
C SER A 276 0.17 41.07 -10.56
N GLY A 277 -0.75 41.64 -11.34
CA GLY A 277 -1.08 41.20 -12.70
C GLY A 277 -2.07 40.03 -12.80
N SER A 278 -2.71 39.65 -11.70
CA SER A 278 -3.74 38.59 -11.66
C SER A 278 -4.97 39.02 -10.86
N ASN A 279 -6.14 38.44 -11.17
CA ASN A 279 -7.42 38.73 -10.50
C ASN A 279 -8.06 37.43 -9.98
N CYS A 280 -8.67 37.49 -8.79
CA CYS A 280 -9.48 36.42 -8.24
C CYS A 280 -10.92 36.49 -8.80
N VAL A 281 -11.43 35.36 -9.30
CA VAL A 281 -12.78 35.25 -9.89
C VAL A 281 -13.62 34.32 -9.05
N LYS A 282 -14.75 34.82 -8.53
CA LYS A 282 -15.70 34.02 -7.74
C LYS A 282 -16.49 33.09 -8.64
N ILE A 283 -16.41 31.77 -8.39
CA ILE A 283 -17.21 30.78 -9.11
C ILE A 283 -18.27 30.24 -8.15
N THR A 284 -19.54 30.44 -8.51
CA THR A 284 -20.67 29.85 -7.80
C THR A 284 -21.05 28.57 -8.54
N ILE A 285 -20.90 27.41 -7.89
CA ILE A 285 -21.16 26.12 -8.52
C ILE A 285 -22.46 25.57 -7.94
N THR A 286 -23.50 25.55 -8.77
CA THR A 286 -24.82 24.99 -8.42
C THR A 286 -25.15 23.72 -9.22
N SER A 287 -24.35 23.40 -10.24
CA SER A 287 -24.43 22.20 -11.08
C SER A 287 -23.10 21.93 -11.80
N VAL A 288 -22.91 20.73 -12.34
CA VAL A 288 -21.74 20.37 -13.16
C VAL A 288 -21.54 21.32 -14.36
N ASN A 289 -22.63 21.89 -14.90
CA ASN A 289 -22.57 22.81 -16.04
C ASN A 289 -22.00 24.20 -15.66
N ASP A 290 -22.05 24.59 -14.38
CA ASP A 290 -21.51 25.87 -13.90
C ASP A 290 -19.98 25.89 -13.83
N VAL A 291 -19.34 24.72 -13.90
CA VAL A 291 -17.88 24.57 -14.02
C VAL A 291 -17.39 24.91 -15.43
N LEU A 292 -18.25 24.71 -16.45
CA LEU A 292 -17.91 24.94 -17.86
C LEU A 292 -18.22 26.37 -18.33
N ALA A 293 -19.18 27.05 -17.68
CA ALA A 293 -19.65 28.38 -18.09
C ALA A 293 -18.58 29.50 -18.02
N PRO A 294 -17.68 29.58 -17.01
CA PRO A 294 -16.65 30.62 -16.95
C PRO A 294 -15.57 30.46 -18.02
N MET A 295 -15.40 29.27 -18.59
CA MET A 295 -14.36 28.99 -19.59
C MET A 295 -14.74 29.47 -21.00
N ASN A 296 -16.04 29.57 -21.31
CA ASN A 296 -16.49 30.10 -22.60
C ASN A 296 -16.31 31.63 -22.73
N SER A 297 -16.16 32.34 -21.61
CA SER A 297 -15.86 33.78 -21.56
C SER A 297 -14.36 34.11 -21.54
N ILE A 298 -13.48 33.11 -21.41
CA ILE A 298 -12.02 33.32 -21.34
C ILE A 298 -11.40 32.79 -22.64
N ASN A 299 -11.09 33.70 -23.56
CA ASN A 299 -10.29 33.41 -24.76
C ASN A 299 -8.85 33.01 -24.35
N VAL A 300 -8.62 31.75 -23.97
CA VAL A 300 -7.29 31.19 -23.74
C VAL A 300 -6.78 30.56 -25.04
N ARG A 301 -5.96 31.28 -25.81
CA ARG A 301 -5.13 30.65 -26.86
C ARG A 301 -3.96 29.93 -26.18
N PHE A 302 -3.97 28.60 -26.20
CA PHE A 302 -2.84 27.79 -25.74
C PHE A 302 -1.63 27.94 -26.68
N ARG A 303 -0.48 28.36 -26.13
CA ARG A 303 0.83 28.01 -26.69
C ARG A 303 1.42 26.90 -25.82
N THR A 304 1.92 25.88 -26.49
CA THR A 304 2.39 24.59 -25.99
C THR A 304 3.45 24.64 -24.88
N ARG A 305 3.15 24.02 -23.72
CA ARG A 305 4.10 23.23 -22.90
C ARG A 305 3.38 22.06 -22.21
N LEU A 306 3.93 20.85 -22.35
CA LEU A 306 3.37 19.57 -21.87
C LEU A 306 3.20 19.44 -20.34
N LEU A 307 3.75 20.35 -19.52
CA LEU A 307 3.62 20.29 -18.06
C LEU A 307 2.26 20.81 -17.55
N GLU A 308 1.63 21.77 -18.24
CA GLU A 308 0.39 22.39 -17.75
C GLU A 308 -0.82 21.47 -17.93
N ILE A 309 -0.83 20.60 -18.94
CA ILE A 309 -1.93 19.67 -19.23
C ILE A 309 -2.06 18.57 -18.16
N LYS A 310 -0.94 18.09 -17.59
CA LYS A 310 -0.96 17.05 -16.54
C LYS A 310 -1.50 17.56 -15.20
N LEU A 311 -1.24 18.82 -14.86
CA LEU A 311 -1.83 19.44 -13.67
C LEU A 311 -3.34 19.70 -13.88
N TYR A 312 -3.73 20.07 -15.09
CA TYR A 312 -5.12 20.39 -15.45
C TYR A 312 -6.04 19.17 -15.39
N SER A 313 -5.59 18.00 -15.86
CA SER A 313 -6.40 16.78 -15.79
C SER A 313 -6.54 16.26 -14.35
N GLN A 314 -5.50 16.39 -13.53
CA GLN A 314 -5.57 16.00 -12.11
C GLN A 314 -6.50 16.92 -11.31
N LEU A 315 -6.49 18.23 -11.60
CA LEU A 315 -7.38 19.19 -10.95
C LEU A 315 -8.86 18.94 -11.31
N MET A 316 -9.14 18.62 -12.59
CA MET A 316 -10.50 18.31 -13.04
C MET A 316 -11.01 16.98 -12.46
N SER A 317 -10.17 15.94 -12.40
CA SER A 317 -10.54 14.67 -11.77
C SER A 317 -10.80 14.81 -10.27
N TYR A 318 -10.03 15.64 -9.58
CA TYR A 318 -10.23 15.91 -8.15
C TYR A 318 -11.55 16.65 -7.88
N ILE A 319 -11.87 17.68 -8.67
CA ILE A 319 -13.11 18.46 -8.53
C ILE A 319 -14.34 17.62 -8.89
N VAL A 320 -14.26 16.79 -9.93
CA VAL A 320 -15.35 15.90 -10.34
C VAL A 320 -15.60 14.79 -9.32
N ASN A 321 -14.56 14.26 -8.68
CA ASN A 321 -14.71 13.22 -7.65
C ASN A 321 -15.33 13.77 -6.35
N GLU A 322 -15.02 15.01 -5.96
CA GLU A 322 -15.63 15.68 -4.79
C GLU A 322 -17.08 16.15 -5.02
N LEU A 323 -17.47 16.46 -6.27
CA LEU A 323 -18.85 16.82 -6.62
C LEU A 323 -19.82 15.63 -6.62
N HIS A 324 -19.33 14.40 -6.85
CA HIS A 324 -20.16 13.20 -6.80
C HIS A 324 -20.48 12.73 -5.37
N SER A 325 -19.73 13.21 -4.36
CA SER A 325 -19.86 12.79 -2.96
C SER A 325 -20.66 13.76 -2.08
N ASN A 326 -20.93 15.00 -2.50
CA ASN A 326 -21.63 16.00 -1.68
C ASN A 326 -22.54 16.93 -2.52
N ALA A 327 -23.85 16.98 -2.19
CA ALA A 327 -24.87 17.74 -2.92
C ALA A 327 -24.90 19.27 -2.64
N SER A 328 -23.95 19.81 -1.87
CA SER A 328 -23.86 21.26 -1.60
C SER A 328 -22.42 21.68 -1.30
N LEU A 329 -21.70 22.21 -2.29
CA LEU A 329 -20.36 22.77 -2.11
C LEU A 329 -20.42 24.30 -1.98
N PRO A 330 -19.69 24.92 -1.03
CA PRO A 330 -19.56 26.37 -0.97
C PRO A 330 -18.75 26.91 -2.15
N ALA A 331 -19.15 28.07 -2.68
CA ALA A 331 -18.51 28.77 -3.80
C ALA A 331 -16.98 28.92 -3.61
N ARG A 332 -16.18 28.51 -4.60
CA ARG A 332 -14.71 28.63 -4.60
C ARG A 332 -14.26 29.69 -5.62
N ILE A 333 -13.20 30.44 -5.29
CA ILE A 333 -12.70 31.57 -6.07
C ILE A 333 -11.30 31.23 -6.61
N TYR A 334 -11.06 31.39 -7.91
CA TYR A 334 -9.82 31.00 -8.60
C TYR A 334 -9.23 32.13 -9.47
N LEU A 335 -7.92 32.06 -9.77
CA LEU A 335 -7.15 33.07 -10.52
C LEU A 335 -7.10 32.77 -12.03
N THR A 336 -7.37 33.77 -12.90
CA THR A 336 -7.10 33.69 -14.36
C THR A 336 -6.50 35.00 -14.91
N ARG A 337 -5.72 34.88 -16.01
CA ARG A 337 -5.06 36.00 -16.72
C ARG A 337 -5.80 36.28 -18.03
N VAL A 338 -6.21 37.53 -18.29
CA VAL A 338 -6.89 37.91 -19.55
C VAL A 338 -6.00 38.84 -20.38
N ARG A 339 -5.78 38.52 -21.66
CA ARG A 339 -5.24 39.42 -22.68
C ARG A 339 -6.16 39.41 -23.89
N VAL A 340 -6.51 40.59 -24.41
CA VAL A 340 -7.43 40.78 -25.54
C VAL A 340 -6.65 40.92 -26.84
N THR A 341 -6.87 40.04 -27.82
CA THR A 341 -6.66 40.30 -29.26
C THR A 341 -7.60 39.44 -30.13
N THR A 342 -7.95 39.98 -31.30
CA THR A 342 -9.15 39.76 -32.13
C THR A 342 -9.15 38.56 -33.11
N SER A 343 -10.34 37.93 -33.25
CA SER A 343 -10.98 37.25 -34.42
C SER A 343 -10.39 35.89 -34.94
N ILE A 344 -11.07 34.91 -35.59
CA ILE A 344 -12.35 34.67 -36.32
C ILE A 344 -12.81 33.19 -36.09
N ALA A 345 -14.11 32.85 -36.25
CA ALA A 345 -14.78 31.56 -35.95
C ALA A 345 -15.28 30.74 -37.19
N CYS A 346 -15.81 29.51 -36.90
CA CYS A 346 -16.81 28.64 -37.59
C CYS A 346 -16.30 27.20 -37.92
N LEU A 347 -16.81 26.07 -37.37
CA LEU A 347 -18.10 25.32 -37.40
C LEU A 347 -18.20 24.23 -38.49
N PHE A 348 -18.61 22.99 -38.14
CA PHE A 348 -18.96 21.87 -39.06
C PHE A 348 -20.15 21.02 -38.55
N ASP A 349 -20.90 20.46 -39.51
CA ASP A 349 -22.14 19.65 -39.41
C ASP A 349 -21.89 18.13 -39.66
N TYR A 350 -22.74 17.27 -39.10
CA TYR A 350 -22.63 15.81 -38.95
C TYR A 350 -23.59 15.03 -39.86
N THR A 351 -23.11 14.05 -40.62
CA THR A 351 -23.93 12.88 -40.99
C THR A 351 -23.13 11.56 -41.03
N LYS A 352 -23.73 10.51 -40.44
CA LYS A 352 -23.19 9.16 -40.17
C LYS A 352 -23.54 8.17 -41.30
N LYS A 353 -22.61 7.27 -41.68
CA LYS A 353 -22.85 5.83 -42.00
C LYS A 353 -21.54 5.06 -42.33
N PRO A 354 -21.39 3.76 -41.97
CA PRO A 354 -20.15 2.99 -42.13
C PRO A 354 -20.16 2.08 -43.38
N LEU A 355 -18.97 1.79 -43.94
CA LEU A 355 -18.78 0.87 -45.07
C LEU A 355 -17.61 -0.10 -44.83
N ARG A 356 -17.85 -1.40 -45.08
CA ARG A 356 -16.92 -2.55 -45.01
C ARG A 356 -16.03 -2.64 -46.26
N ILE A 357 -14.76 -3.08 -46.12
CA ILE A 357 -13.91 -3.60 -47.22
C ILE A 357 -13.04 -4.81 -46.71
N PRO A 358 -12.76 -5.84 -47.54
CA PRO A 358 -12.18 -7.13 -47.14
C PRO A 358 -10.67 -7.31 -47.39
N GLN A 359 -10.16 -8.47 -46.96
CA GLN A 359 -8.77 -8.96 -46.92
C GLN A 359 -8.06 -9.03 -48.30
N HIS A 360 -6.80 -8.59 -48.39
CA HIS A 360 -5.59 -9.35 -48.83
C HIS A 360 -4.38 -8.43 -49.13
N SER A 361 -3.19 -8.90 -48.71
CA SER A 361 -1.81 -8.61 -49.16
C SER A 361 -1.27 -7.18 -49.29
N SER A 362 -0.28 -6.90 -48.42
CA SER A 362 1.01 -6.18 -48.63
C SER A 362 1.12 -5.03 -49.65
N LEU A 363 1.59 -3.89 -49.13
CA LEU A 363 2.19 -2.72 -49.80
C LEU A 363 1.25 -1.92 -50.72
N PHE A 364 0.66 -0.85 -50.16
CA PHE A 364 0.02 0.19 -50.96
C PHE A 364 0.73 1.54 -50.76
N ASP A 365 1.24 2.06 -51.87
CA ASP A 365 2.03 3.28 -52.05
C ASP A 365 1.18 4.55 -51.90
N PHE A 366 1.74 5.54 -51.21
CA PHE A 366 1.18 6.85 -50.88
C PHE A 366 0.74 7.64 -52.13
N HIS A 367 1.33 7.34 -53.29
CA HIS A 367 1.02 8.03 -54.55
C HIS A 367 -0.36 7.68 -55.13
N THR A 368 -0.90 6.49 -54.89
CA THR A 368 -2.21 6.08 -55.43
C THR A 368 -3.38 6.72 -54.66
N ALA A 369 -3.19 7.02 -53.37
CA ALA A 369 -4.19 7.71 -52.55
C ALA A 369 -4.41 9.17 -53.02
N ILE A 370 -3.35 9.84 -53.47
CA ILE A 370 -3.41 11.23 -53.97
C ILE A 370 -4.21 11.33 -55.28
N ALA A 371 -4.11 10.32 -56.15
CA ALA A 371 -4.91 10.25 -57.37
C ALA A 371 -6.42 10.05 -57.09
N TYR A 372 -6.76 9.39 -55.98
CA TYR A 372 -8.14 9.18 -55.57
C TYR A 372 -8.82 10.47 -55.09
N PHE A 373 -8.12 11.31 -54.32
CA PHE A 373 -8.66 12.58 -53.81
C PHE A 373 -8.71 13.70 -54.85
N LYS A 374 -7.82 13.69 -55.86
CA LYS A 374 -7.87 14.63 -56.99
C LYS A 374 -9.15 14.53 -57.83
N LYS A 375 -9.85 13.39 -57.83
CA LYS A 375 -11.06 13.19 -58.64
C LYS A 375 -12.35 13.71 -58.02
N ARG A 376 -12.34 14.21 -56.77
CA ARG A 376 -13.54 14.66 -56.03
C ARG A 376 -13.58 16.14 -55.64
N GLY A 377 -12.77 16.99 -56.30
CA GLY A 377 -13.12 18.42 -56.48
C GLY A 377 -13.18 19.29 -55.22
N ALA A 378 -12.27 19.12 -54.26
CA ALA A 378 -12.14 20.05 -53.13
C ALA A 378 -10.69 20.42 -52.88
N LEU A 379 -10.26 21.59 -53.37
CA LEU A 379 -9.38 22.59 -52.73
C LEU A 379 -8.77 23.56 -53.77
N TRP A 380 -8.85 24.86 -53.48
CA TRP A 380 -7.96 25.89 -54.04
C TRP A 380 -7.06 26.45 -52.91
N PHE A 381 -5.80 26.75 -53.23
CA PHE A 381 -4.75 27.22 -52.31
C PHE A 381 -4.48 28.73 -52.45
N SER A 382 -3.82 29.32 -51.44
CA SER A 382 -2.95 30.49 -51.62
C SER A 382 -1.59 30.20 -50.99
N LEU A 383 -0.52 30.60 -51.69
CA LEU A 383 0.90 30.30 -51.46
C LEU A 383 1.59 31.43 -50.70
N ASP A 384 2.50 31.10 -49.80
CA ASP A 384 3.61 31.99 -49.39
C ASP A 384 4.94 31.19 -49.49
N PRO A 385 5.99 31.65 -50.22
CA PRO A 385 7.13 30.83 -50.60
C PRO A 385 8.29 30.73 -49.60
N ASN A 386 8.24 31.31 -48.39
CA ASN A 386 9.42 31.36 -47.51
C ASN A 386 9.11 30.99 -46.05
N SER A 387 9.10 29.70 -45.72
CA SER A 387 9.78 29.23 -44.50
C SER A 387 10.02 27.72 -44.55
N LEU A 388 11.28 27.36 -44.31
CA LEU A 388 11.85 26.02 -44.34
C LEU A 388 11.51 25.24 -43.07
N ALA A 389 11.36 23.91 -43.25
CA ALA A 389 11.45 22.81 -42.26
C ALA A 389 10.14 22.20 -41.71
N PRO A 390 10.14 20.87 -41.40
CA PRO A 390 9.03 19.97 -41.70
C PRO A 390 8.06 19.78 -40.52
N ALA A 391 6.76 19.78 -40.82
CA ALA A 391 5.73 19.28 -39.91
C ALA A 391 5.57 17.76 -40.11
N PRO A 392 5.67 16.93 -39.05
CA PRO A 392 5.36 15.51 -39.16
C PRO A 392 3.84 15.28 -39.19
N PHE A 393 3.49 14.36 -40.08
CA PHE A 393 2.18 13.74 -40.30
C PHE A 393 1.55 13.09 -39.05
N HIS A 394 0.23 12.87 -39.15
CA HIS A 394 -0.70 12.05 -38.33
C HIS A 394 -1.45 12.81 -37.22
N SER A 395 -2.77 12.68 -37.01
CA SER A 395 -3.69 11.63 -37.45
C SER A 395 -5.13 12.16 -37.60
N CYS A 396 -5.79 11.72 -38.67
CA CYS A 396 -7.22 11.47 -38.67
C CYS A 396 -7.43 10.04 -38.15
N PHE A 397 -7.93 9.87 -36.93
CA PHE A 397 -8.69 8.68 -36.52
C PHE A 397 -9.46 9.02 -35.24
N SER A 398 -10.69 9.51 -35.40
CA SER A 398 -11.61 9.69 -34.27
C SER A 398 -13.02 9.28 -34.65
N HIS A 399 -13.17 8.04 -35.12
CA HIS A 399 -14.38 7.21 -34.94
C HIS A 399 -13.91 5.77 -34.69
N LEU A 400 -13.24 5.58 -33.57
CA LEU A 400 -13.21 4.31 -32.84
C LEU A 400 -13.87 4.61 -31.48
N PRO A 401 -14.59 3.66 -30.86
CA PRO A 401 -14.94 3.78 -29.45
C PRO A 401 -13.65 4.12 -28.70
N SER A 402 -13.75 4.96 -27.66
CA SER A 402 -12.67 5.30 -26.74
C SER A 402 -11.60 4.21 -26.75
N LEU A 403 -10.42 4.51 -27.33
CA LEU A 403 -9.23 3.71 -27.11
C LEU A 403 -8.88 3.92 -25.64
N SER A 404 -9.58 3.20 -24.75
CA SER A 404 -8.89 2.54 -23.65
C SER A 404 -7.68 1.91 -24.31
N THR A 405 -6.49 2.37 -23.97
CA THR A 405 -5.29 1.59 -24.21
C THR A 405 -5.60 0.19 -23.71
N MET A 406 -5.74 -0.79 -24.61
CA MET A 406 -6.04 -2.17 -24.21
C MET A 406 -4.87 -2.63 -23.36
N THR A 407 -5.05 -2.62 -22.04
CA THR A 407 -4.04 -3.07 -21.10
C THR A 407 -4.00 -4.58 -21.17
N VAL A 408 -2.90 -5.12 -21.72
CA VAL A 408 -2.63 -6.56 -21.72
C VAL A 408 -2.63 -7.04 -20.28
N THR A 409 -3.50 -8.00 -19.94
CA THR A 409 -3.52 -8.59 -18.61
C THR A 409 -2.64 -9.84 -18.61
N GLN A 410 -1.69 -9.90 -17.68
CA GLN A 410 -0.65 -10.91 -17.63
C GLN A 410 -0.92 -11.90 -16.50
N TYR A 411 -1.20 -13.14 -16.87
CA TYR A 411 -1.49 -14.24 -15.94
C TYR A 411 -0.30 -15.19 -15.84
N LEU A 412 0.02 -15.62 -14.63
CA LEU A 412 0.91 -16.74 -14.36
C LEU A 412 0.09 -17.89 -13.78
N VAL A 413 -0.02 -19.01 -14.49
CA VAL A 413 -0.72 -20.22 -14.03
C VAL A 413 0.30 -21.29 -13.66
N VAL A 414 0.41 -21.57 -12.37
CA VAL A 414 1.34 -22.57 -11.83
C VAL A 414 0.73 -23.96 -11.86
N GLY A 415 1.35 -24.88 -12.61
CA GLY A 415 0.83 -26.23 -12.86
C GLY A 415 -0.29 -26.24 -13.90
N ALA A 416 0.04 -25.79 -15.10
CA ALA A 416 -0.88 -25.51 -16.20
C ALA A 416 -0.88 -26.56 -17.31
N ASN A 417 -0.10 -27.63 -17.18
CA ASN A 417 0.09 -28.61 -18.26
C ASN A 417 -1.03 -29.65 -18.39
N ARG A 418 -1.96 -29.73 -17.42
CA ARG A 418 -3.12 -30.65 -17.45
C ARG A 418 -4.24 -30.19 -16.53
N GLY A 419 -5.40 -30.85 -16.62
CA GLY A 419 -6.52 -30.69 -15.69
C GLY A 419 -7.02 -29.24 -15.59
N LEU A 420 -7.29 -28.79 -14.36
CA LEU A 420 -7.80 -27.43 -14.10
C LEU A 420 -6.85 -26.33 -14.57
N GLY A 421 -5.54 -26.51 -14.41
CA GLY A 421 -4.55 -25.51 -14.83
C GLY A 421 -4.54 -25.30 -16.33
N LEU A 422 -4.65 -26.38 -17.11
CA LEU A 422 -4.76 -26.27 -18.57
C LEU A 422 -6.07 -25.62 -19.00
N GLU A 423 -7.16 -25.91 -18.30
CA GLU A 423 -8.45 -25.29 -18.56
C GLU A 423 -8.45 -23.78 -18.21
N PHE A 424 -7.76 -23.36 -17.15
CA PHE A 424 -7.48 -21.94 -16.89
C PHE A 424 -6.81 -21.28 -18.09
N VAL A 425 -5.76 -21.89 -18.64
CA VAL A 425 -5.05 -21.35 -19.81
C VAL A 425 -6.00 -21.23 -21.01
N ARG A 426 -6.78 -22.27 -21.32
CA ARG A 426 -7.74 -22.26 -22.44
C ARG A 426 -8.73 -21.12 -22.32
N GLN A 427 -9.36 -20.93 -21.16
CA GLN A 427 -10.37 -19.89 -20.99
C GLN A 427 -9.76 -18.48 -20.93
N LEU A 428 -8.60 -18.31 -20.28
CA LEU A 428 -7.91 -17.02 -20.25
C LEU A 428 -7.52 -16.56 -21.67
N LEU A 429 -7.09 -17.47 -22.55
CA LEU A 429 -6.70 -17.15 -23.93
C LEU A 429 -7.89 -16.80 -24.86
N GLN A 430 -9.14 -17.07 -24.45
CA GLN A 430 -10.33 -16.63 -25.19
C GLN A 430 -10.45 -15.11 -25.23
N THR A 431 -9.84 -14.41 -24.28
CA THR A 431 -9.72 -12.94 -24.29
C THR A 431 -8.46 -12.56 -25.08
N PRO A 432 -8.57 -11.85 -26.22
CA PRO A 432 -7.44 -11.52 -27.09
C PRO A 432 -6.29 -10.80 -26.39
N GLU A 433 -6.63 -9.96 -25.40
CA GLU A 433 -5.71 -9.08 -24.68
C GLU A 433 -4.93 -9.80 -23.56
N ASN A 434 -5.29 -11.04 -23.23
CA ASN A 434 -4.61 -11.79 -22.18
C ASN A 434 -3.29 -12.38 -22.69
N LYS A 435 -2.26 -12.26 -21.86
CA LYS A 435 -1.01 -13.01 -21.96
C LYS A 435 -0.93 -14.00 -20.80
N VAL A 436 -0.56 -15.25 -21.07
CA VAL A 436 -0.52 -16.34 -20.10
C VAL A 436 0.86 -16.98 -20.10
N PHE A 437 1.52 -16.95 -18.94
CA PHE A 437 2.66 -17.78 -18.61
C PHE A 437 2.15 -19.06 -17.94
N ALA A 438 2.31 -20.19 -18.61
CA ALA A 438 1.82 -21.49 -18.16
C ALA A 438 2.98 -22.34 -17.68
N THR A 439 3.02 -22.69 -16.39
CA THR A 439 4.15 -23.46 -15.86
C THR A 439 3.91 -24.97 -15.89
N TYR A 440 5.00 -25.71 -16.04
CA TYR A 440 5.01 -27.16 -16.03
C TYR A 440 6.24 -27.68 -15.29
N ARG A 441 6.13 -28.85 -14.66
CA ARG A 441 7.27 -29.49 -13.99
C ARG A 441 8.04 -30.43 -14.92
N ASP A 442 7.28 -31.29 -15.61
CA ASP A 442 7.80 -32.41 -16.39
C ASP A 442 7.51 -32.17 -17.88
N ALA A 443 8.58 -32.03 -18.66
CA ALA A 443 8.50 -31.75 -20.09
C ALA A 443 7.86 -32.89 -20.89
N SER A 444 7.80 -34.13 -20.35
CA SER A 444 7.16 -35.27 -21.01
C SER A 444 5.64 -35.18 -21.08
N LYS A 445 5.02 -34.20 -20.40
CA LYS A 445 3.55 -34.02 -20.32
C LYS A 445 3.13 -32.63 -20.79
N LEU A 446 3.59 -32.24 -21.98
CA LEU A 446 3.36 -30.92 -22.56
C LEU A 446 2.50 -30.91 -23.82
N ASP A 447 2.13 -32.08 -24.36
CA ASP A 447 1.50 -32.19 -25.68
C ASP A 447 0.28 -31.26 -25.85
N GLU A 448 -0.66 -31.27 -24.90
CA GLU A 448 -1.84 -30.41 -24.96
C GLU A 448 -1.52 -28.90 -24.83
N LEU A 449 -0.55 -28.55 -23.98
CA LEU A 449 -0.14 -27.15 -23.80
C LEU A 449 0.63 -26.63 -25.02
N ASN A 450 1.47 -27.47 -25.62
CA ASN A 450 2.19 -27.17 -26.85
C ASN A 450 1.23 -27.07 -28.04
N GLN A 451 0.22 -27.94 -28.12
CA GLN A 451 -0.84 -27.83 -29.11
C GLN A 451 -1.56 -26.48 -28.99
N LEU A 452 -1.96 -26.09 -27.77
CA LEU A 452 -2.62 -24.81 -27.53
C LEU A 452 -1.73 -23.61 -27.88
N ALA A 453 -0.42 -23.69 -27.60
CA ALA A 453 0.55 -22.66 -27.96
C ALA A 453 0.80 -22.57 -29.47
N SER A 454 0.64 -23.68 -30.20
CA SER A 454 0.82 -23.73 -31.66
C SER A 454 -0.36 -23.12 -32.44
N GLU A 455 -1.51 -22.92 -31.80
CA GLU A 455 -2.66 -22.29 -32.43
C GLU A 455 -2.34 -20.84 -32.81
N ARG A 456 -2.61 -20.48 -34.08
CA ARG A 456 -2.30 -19.14 -34.61
C ARG A 456 -2.95 -18.00 -33.80
N SER A 457 -4.12 -18.24 -33.21
CA SER A 457 -4.81 -17.29 -32.34
C SER A 457 -4.03 -17.00 -31.05
N ASN A 458 -3.17 -17.91 -30.58
CA ASN A 458 -2.45 -17.80 -29.30
C ASN A 458 -0.98 -17.41 -29.47
N ALA A 459 -0.53 -17.21 -30.71
CA ALA A 459 0.85 -16.84 -31.03
C ALA A 459 1.29 -15.58 -30.27
N GLY A 460 2.38 -15.69 -29.50
CA GLY A 460 2.92 -14.62 -28.66
C GLY A 460 2.14 -14.31 -27.37
N ARG A 461 1.04 -15.03 -27.12
CA ARG A 461 0.16 -14.84 -25.95
C ARG A 461 0.26 -15.96 -24.92
N LEU A 462 0.70 -17.15 -25.31
CA LEU A 462 0.96 -18.28 -24.42
C LEU A 462 2.45 -18.60 -24.40
N GLU A 463 3.05 -18.61 -23.21
CA GLU A 463 4.44 -19.01 -23.01
C GLU A 463 4.54 -20.09 -21.92
N SER A 464 5.19 -21.21 -22.26
CA SER A 464 5.43 -22.30 -21.32
C SER A 464 6.74 -22.08 -20.55
N VAL A 465 6.71 -22.17 -19.22
CA VAL A 465 7.89 -21.97 -18.35
C VAL A 465 8.09 -23.19 -17.45
N GLN A 466 9.30 -23.76 -17.41
CA GLN A 466 9.57 -24.89 -16.54
C GLN A 466 9.68 -24.43 -15.08
N LEU A 467 8.96 -25.09 -14.18
CA LEU A 467 8.96 -24.79 -12.75
C LEU A 467 8.58 -26.02 -11.92
N ASP A 468 9.42 -26.38 -10.96
CA ASP A 468 9.06 -27.22 -9.83
C ASP A 468 8.87 -26.36 -8.59
N MET A 469 7.64 -26.27 -8.08
CA MET A 469 7.34 -25.46 -6.90
C MET A 469 8.02 -25.94 -5.62
N ASN A 470 8.52 -27.18 -5.59
CA ASN A 470 9.23 -27.73 -4.43
C ASN A 470 10.75 -27.48 -4.47
N ASP A 471 11.27 -26.91 -5.56
CA ASP A 471 12.66 -26.54 -5.73
C ASP A 471 12.79 -25.01 -5.76
N ASP A 472 13.51 -24.47 -4.78
CA ASP A 472 13.75 -23.03 -4.66
C ASP A 472 14.56 -22.44 -5.82
N GLY A 473 15.55 -23.19 -6.31
CA GLY A 473 16.34 -22.79 -7.48
C GLY A 473 15.47 -22.72 -8.73
N SER A 474 14.58 -23.71 -8.90
CA SER A 474 13.61 -23.72 -10.01
C SER A 474 12.63 -22.55 -9.94
N CYS A 475 12.08 -22.24 -8.75
CA CYS A 475 11.19 -21.10 -8.55
C CYS A 475 11.86 -19.77 -8.89
N LYS A 476 13.09 -19.57 -8.39
CA LYS A 476 13.89 -18.37 -8.65
C LYS A 476 14.23 -18.21 -10.14
N ALA A 477 14.61 -19.29 -10.81
CA ALA A 477 14.92 -19.27 -12.24
C ALA A 477 13.71 -18.85 -13.08
N ALA A 478 12.54 -19.45 -12.81
CA ALA A 478 11.30 -19.12 -13.50
C ALA A 478 10.84 -17.67 -13.23
N ALA A 479 10.99 -17.17 -11.99
CA ALA A 479 10.69 -15.78 -11.67
C ALA A 479 11.57 -14.80 -12.46
N ASN A 480 12.88 -15.06 -12.54
CA ASN A 480 13.79 -14.25 -13.35
C ASN A 480 13.44 -14.29 -14.84
N GLU A 481 13.10 -15.47 -15.37
CA GLU A 481 12.70 -15.62 -16.77
C GLU A 481 11.45 -14.79 -17.07
N ILE A 482 10.40 -14.91 -16.25
CA ILE A 482 9.15 -14.18 -16.44
C ILE A 482 9.37 -12.67 -16.26
N GLN A 483 10.16 -12.25 -15.28
CA GLN A 483 10.50 -10.83 -15.09
C GLN A 483 11.19 -10.26 -16.34
N SER A 484 12.10 -11.00 -16.95
CA SER A 484 12.79 -10.54 -18.17
C SER A 484 11.87 -10.38 -19.39
N LYS A 485 10.78 -11.16 -19.45
CA LYS A 485 9.85 -11.20 -20.57
C LYS A 485 8.67 -10.25 -20.43
N ALA A 486 8.21 -10.03 -19.21
CA ALA A 486 6.96 -9.32 -18.91
C ALA A 486 7.13 -8.09 -17.99
N GLY A 487 8.23 -8.02 -17.23
CA GLY A 487 8.44 -7.02 -16.18
C GLY A 487 7.58 -7.27 -14.93
N SER A 488 6.27 -7.42 -15.10
CA SER A 488 5.30 -7.68 -14.03
C SER A 488 4.20 -8.66 -14.46
N ILE A 489 3.46 -9.20 -13.49
CA ILE A 489 2.25 -10.00 -13.69
C ILE A 489 1.07 -9.39 -12.91
N ASP A 490 -0.14 -9.59 -13.40
CA ASP A 490 -1.37 -9.05 -12.79
C ASP A 490 -2.12 -10.10 -11.98
N ALA A 491 -1.98 -11.38 -12.35
CA ALA A 491 -2.59 -12.48 -11.61
C ALA A 491 -1.67 -13.70 -11.52
N LEU A 492 -1.45 -14.18 -10.31
CA LEU A 492 -0.73 -15.41 -9.98
C LEU A 492 -1.73 -16.49 -9.55
N ILE A 493 -1.96 -17.50 -10.39
CA ILE A 493 -2.88 -18.61 -10.13
C ILE A 493 -2.09 -19.86 -9.74
N ILE A 494 -2.16 -20.23 -8.47
CA ILE A 494 -1.44 -21.37 -7.90
C ILE A 494 -2.38 -22.59 -7.88
N ASN A 495 -2.45 -23.27 -9.03
CA ASN A 495 -3.27 -24.48 -9.23
C ASN A 495 -2.59 -25.76 -8.74
N ALA A 496 -1.27 -25.81 -8.82
CA ALA A 496 -0.53 -27.02 -8.56
C ALA A 496 -0.72 -27.53 -7.12
N GLY A 497 -1.11 -28.80 -6.99
CA GLY A 497 -1.33 -29.47 -5.72
C GLY A 497 -1.62 -30.95 -5.92
N ILE A 498 -1.54 -31.74 -4.86
CA ILE A 498 -1.78 -33.18 -4.90
C ILE A 498 -2.82 -33.59 -3.85
N ALA A 499 -3.60 -34.60 -4.19
CA ALA A 499 -4.41 -35.34 -3.24
C ALA A 499 -3.92 -36.79 -3.29
N ASN A 500 -3.48 -37.32 -2.16
CA ASN A 500 -2.97 -38.68 -2.06
C ASN A 500 -3.82 -39.47 -1.05
N ASN A 501 -4.00 -40.75 -1.34
CA ASN A 501 -4.41 -41.85 -0.46
C ASN A 501 -5.60 -41.59 0.50
N ILE A 502 -6.76 -42.13 0.12
CA ILE A 502 -8.00 -42.12 0.88
C ILE A 502 -7.83 -43.10 2.07
N GLY A 503 -7.47 -42.60 3.24
CA GLY A 503 -7.26 -43.45 4.42
C GLY A 503 -7.45 -42.69 5.73
N SER A 504 -7.75 -43.46 6.80
CA SER A 504 -7.91 -42.93 8.16
C SER A 504 -6.71 -42.11 8.59
N LEU A 505 -6.94 -40.95 9.23
CA LEU A 505 -5.88 -40.09 9.76
C LEU A 505 -4.96 -40.85 10.72
N LEU A 506 -5.52 -41.77 11.51
CA LEU A 506 -4.79 -42.56 12.49
C LEU A 506 -3.80 -43.56 11.85
N ASN A 507 -4.00 -43.90 10.57
CA ASN A 507 -3.20 -44.88 9.85
C ASN A 507 -2.38 -44.25 8.70
N GLN A 508 -2.34 -42.91 8.59
CA GLN A 508 -1.53 -42.23 7.59
C GLN A 508 -0.05 -42.23 8.00
N SER A 509 0.85 -42.48 7.05
CA SER A 509 2.28 -42.30 7.32
C SER A 509 2.61 -40.81 7.41
N ILE A 510 3.53 -40.47 8.32
CA ILE A 510 4.00 -39.09 8.48
C ILE A 510 4.65 -38.60 7.19
N ASP A 511 5.37 -39.45 6.46
CA ASP A 511 5.95 -39.09 5.16
C ASP A 511 4.90 -38.65 4.13
N ASN A 512 3.73 -39.31 4.11
CA ASN A 512 2.66 -38.90 3.21
C ASN A 512 2.05 -37.56 3.64
N VAL A 513 1.84 -37.35 4.95
CA VAL A 513 1.37 -36.06 5.49
C VAL A 513 2.37 -34.95 5.17
N SER A 514 3.66 -35.18 5.42
CA SER A 514 4.74 -34.25 5.09
C SER A 514 4.75 -33.92 3.60
N LYS A 515 4.62 -34.92 2.72
CA LYS A 515 4.55 -34.70 1.27
C LYS A 515 3.34 -33.85 0.87
N LEU A 516 2.18 -34.05 1.49
CA LEU A 516 1.00 -33.20 1.28
C LEU A 516 1.27 -31.76 1.72
N PHE A 517 1.88 -31.55 2.89
CA PHE A 517 2.24 -30.21 3.36
C PHE A 517 3.29 -29.53 2.46
N SER A 518 4.31 -30.26 2.03
CA SER A 518 5.33 -29.74 1.11
C SER A 518 4.69 -29.23 -0.20
N ASN A 519 3.78 -30.01 -0.78
CA ASN A 519 3.18 -29.68 -2.08
C ASN A 519 2.01 -28.69 -1.99
N ASN A 520 1.17 -28.79 -0.96
CA ASN A 520 -0.08 -28.01 -0.87
C ASN A 520 0.04 -26.76 -0.01
N VAL A 521 1.12 -26.61 0.77
CA VAL A 521 1.33 -25.47 1.67
C VAL A 521 2.68 -24.80 1.37
N LEU A 522 3.79 -25.52 1.53
CA LEU A 522 5.13 -24.93 1.37
C LEU A 522 5.44 -24.56 -0.08
N GLY A 523 4.99 -25.37 -1.06
CA GLY A 523 5.09 -25.06 -2.48
C GLY A 523 4.39 -23.74 -2.83
N PRO A 524 3.09 -23.58 -2.56
CA PRO A 524 2.38 -22.33 -2.76
C PRO A 524 2.99 -21.13 -2.02
N LEU A 525 3.52 -21.31 -0.80
CA LEU A 525 4.25 -20.27 -0.08
C LEU A 525 5.50 -19.83 -0.85
N ARG A 526 6.33 -20.79 -1.24
CA ARG A 526 7.57 -20.55 -1.99
C ARG A 526 7.30 -19.83 -3.31
N ILE A 527 6.28 -20.24 -4.03
CA ILE A 527 5.82 -19.56 -5.25
C ILE A 527 5.44 -18.12 -4.93
N THR A 528 4.63 -17.90 -3.89
CA THR A 528 4.24 -16.53 -3.52
C THR A 528 5.46 -15.68 -3.17
N GLN A 529 6.43 -16.21 -2.42
CA GLN A 529 7.66 -15.48 -2.05
C GLN A 529 8.49 -15.05 -3.27
N HIS A 530 8.64 -15.92 -4.27
CA HIS A 530 9.44 -15.59 -5.47
C HIS A 530 8.69 -14.71 -6.47
N PHE A 531 7.37 -14.81 -6.54
CA PHE A 531 6.57 -14.10 -7.54
C PHE A 531 5.87 -12.84 -7.03
N ALA A 532 5.71 -12.65 -5.72
CA ALA A 532 5.14 -11.43 -5.14
C ALA A 532 5.88 -10.15 -5.58
N PRO A 533 7.23 -10.11 -5.67
CA PRO A 533 7.94 -8.94 -6.18
C PRO A 533 7.65 -8.59 -7.66
N LEU A 534 7.08 -9.54 -8.43
CA LEU A 534 6.69 -9.33 -9.82
C LEU A 534 5.24 -8.87 -9.97
N LEU A 535 4.44 -8.85 -8.90
CA LEU A 535 3.06 -8.40 -8.97
C LEU A 535 3.01 -6.91 -9.35
N ASN A 536 2.10 -6.57 -10.23
CA ASN A 536 1.93 -5.21 -10.71
C ASN A 536 1.35 -4.33 -9.59
N THR A 537 2.07 -3.27 -9.22
CA THR A 537 1.68 -2.33 -8.15
C THR A 537 0.99 -1.08 -8.68
N ARG A 538 0.77 -0.98 -9.99
CA ARG A 538 0.07 0.15 -10.63
C ARG A 538 -1.43 -0.08 -10.79
N GLN A 539 -1.90 -1.29 -10.49
CA GLN A 539 -3.29 -1.71 -10.52
C GLN A 539 -3.49 -2.89 -9.58
N LEU A 540 -4.74 -3.19 -9.26
CA LEU A 540 -5.11 -4.32 -8.42
C LEU A 540 -4.60 -5.64 -9.03
N SER A 541 -3.64 -6.27 -8.36
CA SER A 541 -3.12 -7.60 -8.68
C SER A 541 -3.81 -8.68 -7.85
N LYS A 542 -3.70 -9.95 -8.26
CA LYS A 542 -4.37 -11.07 -7.60
C LYS A 542 -3.47 -12.28 -7.39
N VAL A 543 -3.46 -12.84 -6.19
CA VAL A 543 -2.87 -14.16 -5.90
C VAL A 543 -3.98 -15.15 -5.58
N VAL A 544 -4.12 -16.18 -6.41
CA VAL A 544 -5.21 -17.16 -6.34
C VAL A 544 -4.66 -18.50 -5.87
N PHE A 545 -5.16 -19.00 -4.74
CA PHE A 545 -4.86 -20.33 -4.24
C PHE A 545 -6.04 -21.27 -4.51
N LEU A 546 -5.76 -22.36 -5.22
CA LEU A 546 -6.71 -23.45 -5.36
C LEU A 546 -6.71 -24.30 -4.09
N THR A 547 -7.76 -24.13 -3.29
CA THR A 547 -7.99 -24.89 -2.06
C THR A 547 -9.05 -25.98 -2.29
N SER A 548 -9.71 -26.47 -1.24
CA SER A 548 -10.76 -27.49 -1.31
C SER A 548 -11.78 -27.29 -0.21
N TYR A 549 -13.05 -27.59 -0.47
CA TYR A 549 -14.12 -27.67 0.54
C TYR A 549 -13.70 -28.47 1.78
N LEU A 550 -12.87 -29.50 1.59
CA LEU A 550 -12.34 -30.33 2.67
C LEU A 550 -11.33 -29.60 3.58
N GLY A 551 -10.87 -28.42 3.17
CA GLY A 551 -10.07 -27.50 4.00
C GLY A 551 -10.92 -26.61 4.90
N SER A 552 -12.25 -26.70 4.85
CA SER A 552 -13.14 -26.04 5.80
C SER A 552 -13.08 -26.75 7.16
N ILE A 553 -12.73 -26.02 8.21
CA ILE A 553 -12.75 -26.45 9.61
C ILE A 553 -14.20 -26.67 10.05
N SER A 554 -15.09 -25.75 9.70
CA SER A 554 -16.52 -25.76 10.03
C SER A 554 -17.21 -26.99 9.46
N HIS A 555 -16.84 -27.38 8.24
CA HIS A 555 -17.36 -28.60 7.58
C HIS A 555 -16.45 -29.82 7.75
N GLY A 556 -15.35 -29.70 8.50
CA GLY A 556 -14.26 -30.69 8.53
C GLY A 556 -14.58 -32.01 9.24
N LYS A 557 -15.70 -32.09 9.96
CA LYS A 557 -16.16 -33.31 10.67
C LYS A 557 -16.82 -34.33 9.73
N ASN A 558 -16.24 -34.59 8.56
CA ASN A 558 -16.74 -35.58 7.59
C ASN A 558 -15.73 -36.71 7.27
N GLY A 559 -14.50 -36.64 7.79
CA GLY A 559 -13.52 -37.74 7.76
C GLY A 559 -12.98 -38.11 6.37
N ILE A 560 -13.38 -37.39 5.32
CA ILE A 560 -12.99 -37.67 3.94
C ILE A 560 -11.58 -37.12 3.68
N THR A 561 -10.63 -38.01 3.35
CA THR A 561 -9.23 -37.65 3.03
C THR A 561 -8.60 -36.67 4.03
N PRO A 562 -8.55 -37.01 5.32
CA PRO A 562 -8.32 -36.05 6.40
C PRO A 562 -6.97 -35.31 6.29
N ALA A 563 -5.89 -36.00 5.93
CA ALA A 563 -4.58 -35.36 5.74
C ALA A 563 -4.57 -34.32 4.62
N TYR A 564 -5.32 -34.57 3.52
CA TYR A 564 -5.48 -33.61 2.44
C TYR A 564 -6.30 -32.40 2.90
N GLY A 565 -7.42 -32.64 3.58
CA GLY A 565 -8.24 -31.57 4.18
C GLY A 565 -7.43 -30.68 5.12
N ILE A 566 -6.63 -31.27 6.02
CA ILE A 566 -5.72 -30.54 6.92
C ILE A 566 -4.72 -29.69 6.13
N SER A 567 -4.11 -30.22 5.06
CA SER A 567 -3.17 -29.44 4.23
C SER A 567 -3.87 -28.24 3.55
N LYS A 568 -5.15 -28.37 3.18
CA LYS A 568 -5.93 -27.29 2.57
C LYS A 568 -6.45 -26.29 3.60
N ALA A 569 -6.74 -26.72 4.83
CA ALA A 569 -7.01 -25.81 5.95
C ALA A 569 -5.78 -24.97 6.31
N ALA A 570 -4.58 -25.58 6.29
CA ALA A 570 -3.32 -24.86 6.45
C ALA A 570 -3.08 -23.84 5.31
N LEU A 571 -3.35 -24.23 4.06
CA LEU A 571 -3.32 -23.32 2.90
C LEU A 571 -4.30 -22.15 3.06
N ASN A 572 -5.52 -22.40 3.56
CA ASN A 572 -6.52 -21.38 3.83
C ASN A 572 -6.00 -20.35 4.85
N MET A 573 -5.45 -20.81 5.98
CA MET A 573 -4.86 -19.92 6.98
C MET A 573 -3.67 -19.13 6.41
N MET A 574 -2.83 -19.78 5.61
CA MET A 574 -1.71 -19.10 4.95
C MET A 574 -2.19 -18.00 4.01
N GLY A 575 -3.18 -18.28 3.14
CA GLY A 575 -3.76 -17.26 2.26
C GLY A 575 -4.41 -16.12 3.02
N ARG A 576 -5.02 -16.37 4.20
CA ARG A 576 -5.53 -15.31 5.08
C ARG A 576 -4.44 -14.37 5.57
N LYS A 577 -3.27 -14.91 5.94
CA LYS A 577 -2.14 -14.11 6.38
C LYS A 577 -1.52 -13.33 5.22
N LEU A 578 -1.35 -13.97 4.08
CA LEU A 578 -0.85 -13.34 2.87
C LEU A 578 -1.79 -12.24 2.35
N ALA A 579 -3.11 -12.37 2.54
CA ALA A 579 -4.06 -11.32 2.17
C ALA A 579 -3.74 -9.99 2.86
N HIS A 580 -3.37 -10.05 4.14
CA HIS A 580 -2.96 -8.87 4.91
C HIS A 580 -1.58 -8.37 4.50
N GLU A 581 -0.60 -9.27 4.30
CA GLU A 581 0.76 -8.88 3.91
C GLU A 581 0.83 -8.26 2.51
N LEU A 582 -0.06 -8.66 1.60
CA LEU A 582 -0.07 -8.21 0.20
C LEU A 582 -0.99 -6.99 -0.04
N GLU A 583 -1.85 -6.64 0.91
CA GLU A 583 -2.76 -5.48 0.82
C GLU A 583 -2.02 -4.15 0.55
N PRO A 584 -0.88 -3.82 1.20
CA PRO A 584 -0.14 -2.58 0.91
C PRO A 584 0.40 -2.49 -0.52
N SER A 585 0.50 -3.62 -1.22
CA SER A 585 0.93 -3.70 -2.63
C SER A 585 -0.24 -3.71 -3.63
N ASP A 586 -1.44 -3.34 -3.20
CA ASP A 586 -2.68 -3.38 -4.01
C ASP A 586 -2.90 -4.78 -4.62
N THR A 587 -2.69 -5.82 -3.81
CA THR A 587 -2.83 -7.21 -4.24
C THR A 587 -3.88 -7.91 -3.38
N ALA A 588 -4.94 -8.42 -4.01
CA ALA A 588 -5.94 -9.24 -3.35
C ALA A 588 -5.57 -10.74 -3.38
N VAL A 589 -5.89 -11.46 -2.31
CA VAL A 589 -5.73 -12.92 -2.25
C VAL A 589 -7.08 -13.60 -2.40
N VAL A 590 -7.15 -14.60 -3.28
CA VAL A 590 -8.36 -15.38 -3.56
C VAL A 590 -8.14 -16.82 -3.07
N LEU A 591 -8.89 -17.25 -2.07
CA LEU A 591 -8.94 -18.64 -1.65
C LEU A 591 -10.18 -19.28 -2.27
N ILE A 592 -10.02 -20.22 -3.21
CA ILE A 592 -11.15 -20.75 -3.96
C ILE A 592 -11.16 -22.28 -4.08
N HIS A 593 -12.31 -22.87 -3.80
CA HIS A 593 -12.59 -24.28 -4.00
C HIS A 593 -13.21 -24.50 -5.39
N PRO A 594 -12.61 -25.36 -6.25
CA PRO A 594 -13.07 -25.57 -7.62
C PRO A 594 -14.37 -26.38 -7.76
N GLY A 595 -14.94 -26.89 -6.67
CA GLY A 595 -15.94 -27.96 -6.73
C GLY A 595 -15.28 -29.35 -6.82
N TRP A 596 -16.09 -30.39 -6.89
CA TRP A 596 -15.62 -31.73 -7.24
C TRP A 596 -15.66 -31.87 -8.76
N VAL A 597 -14.48 -31.86 -9.40
CA VAL A 597 -14.35 -31.67 -10.86
C VAL A 597 -13.81 -32.92 -11.56
N GLN A 598 -14.36 -33.22 -12.74
CA GLN A 598 -13.99 -34.34 -13.61
C GLN A 598 -12.56 -34.19 -14.17
N THR A 599 -11.58 -34.53 -13.33
CA THR A 599 -10.14 -34.56 -13.63
C THR A 599 -9.57 -35.90 -13.20
N ASP A 600 -8.31 -36.20 -13.52
CA ASP A 600 -7.62 -37.39 -12.98
C ASP A 600 -7.74 -37.51 -11.46
N MET A 601 -7.74 -36.38 -10.75
CA MET A 601 -7.84 -36.32 -9.28
C MET A 601 -9.27 -36.50 -8.79
N GLY A 602 -10.27 -35.94 -9.49
CA GLY A 602 -11.67 -36.03 -9.08
C GLY A 602 -12.38 -37.29 -9.56
N GLY A 603 -11.89 -37.94 -10.61
CA GLY A 603 -12.48 -39.11 -11.23
C GLY A 603 -13.73 -38.81 -12.07
N PRO A 604 -14.24 -39.82 -12.81
CA PRO A 604 -15.32 -39.63 -13.78
C PRO A 604 -16.69 -39.36 -13.16
N LYS A 605 -16.86 -39.63 -11.85
CA LYS A 605 -18.13 -39.44 -11.13
C LYS A 605 -18.30 -38.02 -10.58
N ALA A 606 -17.30 -37.17 -10.75
CA ALA A 606 -17.38 -35.79 -10.28
C ALA A 606 -18.54 -35.05 -10.98
N PRO A 607 -19.34 -34.24 -10.25
CA PRO A 607 -20.55 -33.62 -10.79
C PRO A 607 -20.30 -32.43 -11.71
N ILE A 608 -19.08 -31.86 -11.70
CA ILE A 608 -18.76 -30.61 -12.40
C ILE A 608 -17.66 -30.87 -13.44
N THR A 609 -17.80 -30.27 -14.62
CA THR A 609 -16.75 -30.34 -15.67
C THR A 609 -15.66 -29.28 -15.43
N PRO A 610 -14.43 -29.46 -15.95
CA PRO A 610 -13.39 -28.43 -15.89
C PRO A 610 -13.86 -27.08 -16.43
N VAL A 611 -14.58 -27.10 -17.56
CA VAL A 611 -15.10 -25.89 -18.21
C VAL A 611 -16.01 -25.09 -17.27
N GLN A 612 -16.96 -25.76 -16.62
CA GLN A 612 -17.88 -25.13 -15.66
C GLN A 612 -17.16 -24.58 -14.44
N SER A 613 -16.25 -25.38 -13.87
CA SER A 613 -15.48 -25.00 -12.68
C SER A 613 -14.64 -23.75 -12.94
N ILE A 614 -13.78 -23.75 -13.97
CA ILE A 614 -12.90 -22.62 -14.29
C ILE A 614 -13.72 -21.39 -14.67
N GLY A 615 -14.78 -21.55 -15.47
CA GLY A 615 -15.61 -20.42 -15.90
C GLY A 615 -16.33 -19.72 -14.74
N GLY A 616 -16.69 -20.46 -13.69
CA GLY A 616 -17.17 -19.86 -12.44
C GLY A 616 -16.04 -19.20 -11.65
N MET A 617 -14.90 -19.89 -11.48
CA MET A 617 -13.77 -19.36 -10.71
C MET A 617 -13.21 -18.06 -11.30
N LEU A 618 -13.12 -17.93 -12.63
CA LEU A 618 -12.69 -16.68 -13.27
C LEU A 618 -13.63 -15.52 -12.93
N LYS A 619 -14.95 -15.75 -12.87
CA LYS A 619 -15.91 -14.73 -12.42
C LYS A 619 -15.73 -14.33 -10.95
N VAL A 620 -15.31 -15.27 -10.10
CA VAL A 620 -14.98 -14.97 -8.70
C VAL A 620 -13.69 -14.18 -8.62
N ILE A 621 -12.64 -14.63 -9.31
CA ILE A 621 -11.34 -13.95 -9.39
C ILE A 621 -11.54 -12.51 -9.86
N ASP A 622 -12.35 -12.27 -10.90
CA ASP A 622 -12.63 -10.94 -11.43
C ASP A 622 -13.28 -10.01 -10.40
N LYS A 623 -14.19 -10.54 -9.57
CA LYS A 623 -14.97 -9.76 -8.59
C LYS A 623 -14.24 -9.51 -7.27
N VAL A 624 -13.19 -10.27 -6.96
CA VAL A 624 -12.44 -10.08 -5.70
C VAL A 624 -11.62 -8.79 -5.78
N ASP A 625 -11.71 -8.00 -4.73
CA ASP A 625 -10.98 -6.76 -4.48
C ASP A 625 -10.32 -6.79 -3.09
N LEU A 626 -9.71 -5.69 -2.63
CA LEU A 626 -9.09 -5.64 -1.31
C LEU A 626 -10.10 -5.84 -0.16
N LYS A 627 -11.37 -5.46 -0.31
CA LYS A 627 -12.38 -5.53 0.76
C LYS A 627 -12.77 -6.97 1.09
N ASN A 628 -12.73 -7.85 0.09
CA ASN A 628 -13.05 -9.26 0.23
C ASN A 628 -11.81 -10.16 0.00
N SER A 629 -10.61 -9.56 0.04
CA SER A 629 -9.32 -10.26 -0.01
C SER A 629 -9.20 -11.25 1.16
N GLY A 630 -8.71 -12.44 0.85
CA GLY A 630 -8.57 -13.53 1.80
C GLY A 630 -9.91 -14.14 2.25
N GLU A 631 -11.04 -13.84 1.62
CA GLU A 631 -12.27 -14.62 1.84
C GLU A 631 -12.21 -15.98 1.14
N TYR A 632 -13.02 -16.93 1.62
CA TYR A 632 -13.04 -18.29 1.12
C TYR A 632 -14.27 -18.53 0.24
N TRP A 633 -14.03 -18.90 -1.02
CA TRP A 633 -15.04 -18.98 -2.06
C TRP A 633 -15.21 -20.38 -2.63
N GLN A 634 -16.41 -20.67 -3.09
CA GLN A 634 -16.72 -21.76 -4.00
C GLN A 634 -16.66 -21.24 -5.46
N TRP A 635 -16.40 -22.14 -6.41
CA TRP A 635 -16.31 -21.83 -7.83
C TRP A 635 -17.52 -21.10 -8.42
N ASP A 636 -18.71 -21.23 -7.83
CA ASP A 636 -19.95 -20.58 -8.27
C ASP A 636 -20.18 -19.20 -7.62
N GLY A 637 -19.26 -18.74 -6.76
CA GLY A 637 -19.32 -17.46 -6.07
C GLY A 637 -19.97 -17.50 -4.69
N GLN A 638 -20.37 -18.66 -4.18
CA GLN A 638 -20.80 -18.80 -2.79
C GLN A 638 -19.62 -18.64 -1.83
N LYS A 639 -19.81 -17.94 -0.72
CA LYS A 639 -18.82 -17.89 0.38
C LYS A 639 -18.88 -19.19 1.17
N LEU A 640 -17.73 -19.78 1.44
CA LEU A 640 -17.59 -20.97 2.28
C LEU A 640 -17.14 -20.58 3.69
N PRO A 641 -17.63 -21.26 4.74
CA PRO A 641 -17.13 -21.05 6.09
C PRO A 641 -15.72 -21.66 6.25
N TRP A 642 -14.95 -21.07 7.17
CA TRP A 642 -13.57 -21.48 7.45
C TRP A 642 -13.42 -22.92 7.85
#